data_AF-A0A348ACG0-F1
#
_entry.id   AF-A0A348ACG0-F1
#
_cell.length_a   1.000
_cell.length_b   1.000
_cell.length_c   1.000
_cell.angle_alpha   90.00
_cell.angle_beta   90.00
_cell.angle_gamma   90.00
#
_symmetry.space_group_name_H-M   'P 1'
#
loop_
_entity.id
_entity.type
_entity.pdbx_description
1 polymer ?
#
loop_
_entity_poly.entity_id
_entity_poly.type
_entity_poly.pdbx_seq_one_letter_code
_entity_poly.pdbx_strand_id
1 'polypeptide(L)'
;MSVSTKINQLISLREKIAKDLGFYVNFDLANSSWSYSKKAGQIKKVQNGLYSVKTGDRGVYILHNNEGEGFSSAPVMSSFTVENIQSVNINIEGNQKGLQDTSIYIFFYGKEGVLKRETIRLNEAKELTIPSGCEKARIVLFVKGTGTLQIDNVFITGIPLEIKSARYNDANIYALSDKEWVYDTKKITIHGEHKDQANITKINTSGQGAFLFRKLSLKQEKKEIKSLIIKVAQPKNNKLTGYVNLLVHNEQEGIQTIRISLGETKAVSLRNNDILEETLSFFVKDTGTLPTKCIEIEIADAVKQGVNSAIDSEVFTLSPNSLLKLVGYETPQSLKELKIACIFDEFTMNCYKNEVDLITFRQDNWKEVFSIKRPHLLFVESAWKGNGGAWQYKIAKYNNQDKSELRELINWCRENKIPTIFWNKEDPIHFEKFIETASMFDHIFTTDANVIPRYKEVVKHENVYALPFSIQPNLHNPIQLINERQEGAVFAGSYYGNRHEARRKDMDDLFEVGMKHGFTIYDRNYHNENPDFRFPIQYQSAVKPSLPYSQIDQAYKGYKFMFNVNSVKESPTMFSRRVFEGLACGTPIVSTYSVGIDEIFGSELIIMDEELEKLEETYVSVIQNPTEYNKRVLQGIRVVYEKHTYEERLWFILDKIGIDVKERDNHSVGVIAFVQTDKEAEKVYNEFQRQNYQQKKLILVTDVNIKVYADVVTIKKDAVESFIEEESSLQYYALFSPNNFYGANYIRDLAIAAQYSKAEVNGKATYYNGNVKSMVGKDEQTYTYVHDLEPAASLISREVILNLEHEKRMELLEEKQSMDFLFKIGVRLFSADKYNFVKNVSDSVLGNIQEVEL
;
A
#
# COMPACT_ATOMS: atom_id res chain seq x y z
N MET A 1 -15.44 -8.04 24.50
CA MET A 1 -15.91 -6.65 24.69
C MET A 1 -16.91 -6.34 23.60
N SER A 2 -18.10 -5.84 23.93
CA SER A 2 -19.14 -5.56 22.93
C SER A 2 -18.68 -4.45 21.96
N VAL A 3 -19.17 -4.47 20.72
CA VAL A 3 -18.95 -3.41 19.69
C VAL A 3 -19.29 -2.02 20.26
N SER A 4 -20.32 -1.95 21.11
CA SER A 4 -20.69 -0.76 21.90
C SER A 4 -19.54 -0.20 22.76
N THR A 5 -18.69 -1.06 23.33
CA THR A 5 -17.61 -0.63 24.23
C THR A 5 -16.46 0.02 23.46
N LYS A 6 -16.14 -0.49 22.26
CA LYS A 6 -15.12 0.09 21.36
C LYS A 6 -15.60 1.42 20.76
N ILE A 7 -16.87 1.52 20.38
CA ILE A 7 -17.49 2.77 19.89
C ILE A 7 -17.47 3.85 20.98
N ASN A 8 -17.86 3.51 22.21
CA ASN A 8 -17.85 4.46 23.32
C ASN A 8 -16.43 4.93 23.71
N GLN A 9 -15.42 4.07 23.58
CA GLN A 9 -14.01 4.45 23.78
C GLN A 9 -13.48 5.37 22.65
N LEU A 10 -13.87 5.14 21.40
CA LEU A 10 -13.55 6.01 20.27
C LEU A 10 -14.22 7.38 20.37
N ILE A 11 -15.49 7.43 20.77
CA ILE A 11 -16.21 8.67 21.05
C ILE A 11 -15.49 9.44 22.16
N SER A 12 -15.14 8.80 23.29
CA SER A 12 -14.45 9.47 24.39
C SER A 12 -13.07 10.09 24.03
N LEU A 13 -12.35 9.49 23.07
CA LEU A 13 -11.06 10.01 22.61
C LEU A 13 -11.22 11.18 21.63
N ARG A 14 -12.22 11.10 20.74
CA ARG A 14 -12.61 12.18 19.82
C ARG A 14 -13.07 13.42 20.59
N GLU A 15 -13.92 13.21 21.59
CA GLU A 15 -14.39 14.26 22.51
C GLU A 15 -13.22 14.88 23.27
N LYS A 16 -12.24 14.07 23.71
CA LYS A 16 -11.05 14.57 24.41
C LYS A 16 -10.17 15.48 23.54
N ILE A 17 -9.92 15.11 22.27
CA ILE A 17 -9.08 15.90 21.35
C ILE A 17 -9.78 17.20 20.95
N ALA A 18 -11.06 17.14 20.60
CA ALA A 18 -11.83 18.34 20.25
C ALA A 18 -11.96 19.30 21.45
N LYS A 19 -12.10 18.75 22.67
CA LYS A 19 -12.09 19.53 23.93
C LYS A 19 -10.74 20.20 24.18
N ASP A 20 -9.66 19.51 23.86
CA ASP A 20 -8.28 19.98 24.00
C ASP A 20 -7.89 21.09 23.02
N LEU A 21 -8.60 21.23 21.90
CA LEU A 21 -8.39 22.26 20.86
C LEU A 21 -9.41 23.42 20.94
N GLY A 22 -10.35 23.38 21.88
CA GLY A 22 -11.37 24.44 22.04
C GLY A 22 -12.50 24.42 21.00
N PHE A 23 -12.69 23.28 20.33
CA PHE A 23 -13.63 23.09 19.22
C PHE A 23 -14.75 22.08 19.52
N TYR A 24 -14.89 21.64 20.78
CA TYR A 24 -15.92 20.68 21.19
C TYR A 24 -17.08 21.34 21.92
N VAL A 25 -18.29 21.02 21.48
CA VAL A 25 -19.54 21.33 22.18
C VAL A 25 -20.25 20.02 22.49
N ASN A 26 -20.52 19.76 23.77
CA ASN A 26 -21.27 18.58 24.18
C ASN A 26 -22.76 18.83 23.97
N PHE A 27 -23.43 18.11 23.07
CA PHE A 27 -24.87 18.24 22.79
C PHE A 27 -25.78 17.40 23.71
N ASP A 28 -25.30 16.98 24.87
CA ASP A 28 -26.14 16.49 25.95
C ASP A 28 -26.99 17.64 26.52
N LEU A 29 -28.19 17.86 25.99
CA LEU A 29 -29.11 18.94 26.40
C LEU A 29 -29.54 18.85 27.89
N ALA A 30 -29.23 17.75 28.58
CA ALA A 30 -29.41 17.63 30.02
C ALA A 30 -28.21 18.15 30.84
N ASN A 31 -27.08 18.46 30.19
CA ASN A 31 -25.90 19.06 30.80
C ASN A 31 -26.19 20.52 31.21
N SER A 32 -25.56 21.00 32.29
CA SER A 32 -25.66 22.37 32.78
C SER A 32 -25.15 23.42 31.79
N SER A 33 -24.36 23.02 30.79
CA SER A 33 -23.97 23.90 29.68
C SER A 33 -25.14 24.30 28.77
N TRP A 34 -26.30 23.65 28.85
CA TRP A 34 -27.50 24.02 28.07
C TRP A 34 -28.59 24.58 28.97
N SER A 35 -29.21 25.68 28.55
CA SER A 35 -30.33 26.29 29.26
C SER A 35 -31.49 26.60 28.31
N TYR A 36 -32.72 26.49 28.79
CA TYR A 36 -33.92 26.88 28.05
C TYR A 36 -35.05 27.28 29.01
N SER A 37 -36.02 28.04 28.49
CA SER A 37 -37.19 28.47 29.26
C SER A 37 -38.17 27.31 29.46
N LYS A 38 -38.28 26.80 30.70
CA LYS A 38 -39.23 25.72 31.05
C LYS A 38 -40.70 26.11 30.86
N LYS A 39 -40.99 27.42 30.71
CA LYS A 39 -42.33 27.92 30.34
C LYS A 39 -42.64 27.75 28.85
N ALA A 40 -41.63 27.71 27.99
CA ALA A 40 -41.77 27.64 26.54
C ALA A 40 -41.86 26.19 26.00
N GLY A 41 -41.39 25.21 26.75
CA GLY A 41 -41.55 23.80 26.43
C GLY A 41 -40.94 22.85 27.47
N GLN A 42 -41.12 21.56 27.24
CA GLN A 42 -40.58 20.47 28.05
C GLN A 42 -39.65 19.62 27.22
N ILE A 43 -38.39 19.48 27.66
CA ILE A 43 -37.38 18.61 27.06
C ILE A 43 -36.94 17.61 28.11
N LYS A 44 -37.11 16.33 27.83
CA LYS A 44 -36.78 15.22 28.75
C LYS A 44 -35.88 14.22 28.05
N LYS A 45 -34.73 13.90 28.65
CA LYS A 45 -33.84 12.85 28.16
C LYS A 45 -34.51 11.48 28.35
N VAL A 46 -34.62 10.69 27.29
CA VAL A 46 -35.28 9.38 27.30
C VAL A 46 -34.24 8.28 27.50
N GLN A 47 -33.20 8.26 26.66
CA GLN A 47 -32.05 7.34 26.71
C GLN A 47 -30.89 7.92 25.88
N ASN A 48 -29.63 7.53 26.11
CA ASN A 48 -28.41 7.91 25.36
C ASN A 48 -28.61 8.94 24.21
N GLY A 49 -28.52 10.24 24.51
CA GLY A 49 -28.58 11.31 23.49
C GLY A 49 -29.96 11.58 22.85
N LEU A 50 -30.98 10.76 23.13
CA LEU A 50 -32.36 10.90 22.64
C LEU A 50 -33.23 11.70 23.63
N TYR A 51 -33.88 12.75 23.15
CA TYR A 51 -34.75 13.64 23.91
C TYR A 51 -36.19 13.57 23.41
N SER A 52 -37.14 13.49 24.34
CA SER A 52 -38.54 13.81 24.10
C SER A 52 -38.75 15.31 24.25
N VAL A 53 -39.32 15.93 23.23
CA VAL A 53 -39.51 17.38 23.15
C VAL A 53 -40.99 17.68 22.97
N LYS A 54 -41.53 18.59 23.78
CA LYS A 54 -42.88 19.13 23.66
C LYS A 54 -42.84 20.65 23.83
N THR A 55 -43.12 21.39 22.78
CA THR A 55 -43.08 22.87 22.78
C THR A 55 -44.44 23.46 22.42
N GLY A 56 -44.68 24.72 22.77
CA GLY A 56 -45.84 25.48 22.28
C GLY A 56 -45.62 26.02 20.85
N ASP A 57 -46.59 26.77 20.32
CA ASP A 57 -46.57 27.26 18.92
C ASP A 57 -45.38 28.15 18.56
N ARG A 58 -44.72 28.74 19.57
CA ARG A 58 -43.55 29.60 19.41
C ARG A 58 -42.21 28.85 19.39
N GLY A 59 -42.20 27.54 19.67
CA GLY A 59 -40.98 26.75 19.82
C GLY A 59 -40.15 27.14 21.06
N VAL A 60 -38.97 26.54 21.19
CA VAL A 60 -38.02 26.75 22.30
C VAL A 60 -36.62 26.97 21.76
N TYR A 61 -35.93 27.97 22.30
CA TYR A 61 -34.49 28.16 22.11
C TYR A 61 -33.72 27.57 23.29
N ILE A 62 -32.70 26.79 22.98
CA ILE A 62 -31.84 26.07 23.91
C ILE A 62 -30.43 26.61 23.71
N LEU A 63 -29.92 27.31 24.71
CA LEU A 63 -28.72 28.13 24.65
C LEU A 63 -27.52 27.36 25.24
N HIS A 64 -26.39 27.37 24.55
CA HIS A 64 -25.14 26.82 25.08
C HIS A 64 -24.34 27.90 25.85
N ASN A 65 -23.86 27.56 27.05
CA ASN A 65 -23.00 28.37 27.94
C ASN A 65 -23.59 29.72 28.41
N ASN A 66 -24.92 29.86 28.54
CA ASN A 66 -25.51 31.09 29.09
C ASN A 66 -26.91 30.90 29.70
N GLU A 67 -27.23 31.69 30.73
CA GLU A 67 -28.57 31.83 31.34
C GLU A 67 -29.23 33.13 30.83
N GLY A 68 -30.47 33.06 30.32
CA GLY A 68 -31.28 34.23 29.95
C GLY A 68 -31.71 34.31 28.48
N GLU A 69 -32.91 34.85 28.23
CA GLU A 69 -33.64 34.80 26.94
C GLU A 69 -33.16 35.83 25.88
N GLY A 70 -32.05 36.55 26.10
CA GLY A 70 -31.56 37.63 25.23
C GLY A 70 -30.42 37.24 24.29
N PHE A 71 -30.63 37.38 22.97
CA PHE A 71 -29.59 37.16 21.94
C PHE A 71 -28.68 38.37 21.69
N SER A 72 -28.95 39.53 22.30
CA SER A 72 -28.28 40.80 22.00
C SER A 72 -26.87 40.92 22.60
N SER A 73 -26.60 40.25 23.72
CA SER A 73 -25.33 40.32 24.44
C SER A 73 -24.49 39.06 24.27
N ALA A 74 -23.17 39.23 24.12
CA ALA A 74 -22.21 38.13 24.01
C ALA A 74 -22.26 37.20 25.25
N PRO A 75 -22.02 35.88 25.11
CA PRO A 75 -21.98 34.99 26.26
C PRO A 75 -20.77 35.29 27.15
N VAL A 76 -20.83 34.90 28.42
CA VAL A 76 -19.65 34.96 29.30
C VAL A 76 -18.56 34.05 28.72
N MET A 77 -18.93 32.82 28.35
CA MET A 77 -18.05 31.84 27.74
C MET A 77 -18.47 31.55 26.29
N SER A 78 -17.52 31.59 25.37
CA SER A 78 -17.78 31.23 23.96
C SER A 78 -18.16 29.76 23.85
N SER A 79 -19.03 29.40 22.90
CA SER A 79 -19.32 27.99 22.59
C SER A 79 -18.12 27.28 21.96
N PHE A 80 -17.30 28.00 21.21
CA PHE A 80 -16.04 27.52 20.62
C PHE A 80 -15.09 28.70 20.41
N THR A 81 -13.79 28.45 20.27
CA THR A 81 -12.81 29.54 20.09
C THR A 81 -12.96 30.22 18.72
N VAL A 82 -12.80 31.54 18.69
CA VAL A 82 -12.82 32.37 17.47
C VAL A 82 -11.51 33.14 17.29
N GLU A 83 -10.56 32.96 18.20
CA GLU A 83 -9.24 33.62 18.14
C GLU A 83 -8.37 32.98 17.05
N ASN A 84 -7.72 33.82 16.24
CA ASN A 84 -6.82 33.42 15.17
C ASN A 84 -7.45 32.48 14.13
N ILE A 85 -8.77 32.54 13.94
CA ILE A 85 -9.53 31.71 13.00
C ILE A 85 -10.24 32.61 11.98
N GLN A 86 -10.10 32.29 10.69
CA GLN A 86 -10.75 32.95 9.56
C GLN A 86 -12.18 32.45 9.35
N SER A 87 -12.40 31.14 9.40
CA SER A 87 -13.72 30.51 9.22
C SER A 87 -13.86 29.25 10.07
N VAL A 88 -15.09 28.83 10.33
CA VAL A 88 -15.39 27.56 11.03
C VAL A 88 -16.28 26.68 10.15
N ASN A 89 -15.89 25.43 9.98
CA ASN A 89 -16.73 24.41 9.38
C ASN A 89 -17.56 23.74 10.47
N ILE A 90 -18.87 23.72 10.29
CA ILE A 90 -19.80 23.14 11.26
C ILE A 90 -20.62 22.05 10.58
N ASN A 91 -20.53 20.83 11.07
CA ASN A 91 -21.35 19.68 10.66
C ASN A 91 -22.12 19.16 11.88
N ILE A 92 -23.44 19.02 11.75
CA ILE A 92 -24.30 18.56 12.84
C ILE A 92 -25.18 17.45 12.33
N GLU A 93 -24.94 16.24 12.82
CA GLU A 93 -25.67 15.03 12.47
C GLU A 93 -26.66 14.66 13.57
N GLY A 94 -27.85 14.24 13.17
CA GLY A 94 -28.86 13.80 14.12
C GLY A 94 -30.15 13.36 13.46
N ASN A 95 -31.05 12.87 14.30
CA ASN A 95 -32.33 12.33 13.89
C ASN A 95 -33.46 13.04 14.63
N GLN A 96 -34.53 13.38 13.90
CA GLN A 96 -35.75 13.93 14.49
C GLN A 96 -36.99 13.20 13.99
N LYS A 97 -38.00 13.06 14.85
CA LYS A 97 -39.29 12.44 14.51
C LYS A 97 -40.44 13.20 15.16
N GLY A 98 -41.42 13.63 14.37
CA GLY A 98 -42.62 14.35 14.84
C GLY A 98 -42.43 15.84 15.17
N LEU A 99 -41.19 16.35 15.09
CA LEU A 99 -40.91 17.78 15.27
C LEU A 99 -41.22 18.57 13.98
N GLN A 100 -41.73 19.78 14.16
CA GLN A 100 -42.10 20.68 13.06
C GLN A 100 -40.89 21.46 12.54
N ASP A 101 -39.96 21.82 13.42
CA ASP A 101 -38.74 22.54 13.06
C ASP A 101 -37.63 22.22 14.07
N THR A 102 -36.43 22.02 13.57
CA THR A 102 -35.19 21.93 14.34
C THR A 102 -34.11 22.69 13.57
N SER A 103 -33.65 23.80 14.14
CA SER A 103 -32.69 24.71 13.51
C SER A 103 -31.58 25.07 14.50
N ILE A 104 -30.34 25.16 14.02
CA ILE A 104 -29.18 25.49 14.85
C ILE A 104 -28.65 26.83 14.42
N TYR A 105 -28.61 27.78 15.35
CA TYR A 105 -28.12 29.13 15.12
C TYR A 105 -26.74 29.32 15.72
N ILE A 106 -25.86 29.98 14.94
CA ILE A 106 -24.54 30.39 15.37
C ILE A 106 -24.50 31.91 15.37
N PHE A 107 -24.27 32.50 16.55
CA PHE A 107 -24.14 33.94 16.71
C PHE A 107 -22.68 34.30 16.94
N PHE A 108 -22.14 35.20 16.13
CA PHE A 108 -20.82 35.81 16.31
C PHE A 108 -20.99 37.18 16.95
N TYR A 109 -20.21 37.47 17.99
CA TYR A 109 -20.29 38.71 18.77
C TYR A 109 -18.96 39.45 18.74
N GLY A 110 -19.04 40.77 18.64
CA GLY A 110 -17.95 41.70 18.89
C GLY A 110 -18.20 42.47 20.18
N LYS A 111 -17.42 43.52 20.41
CA LYS A 111 -17.52 44.35 21.64
C LYS A 111 -18.90 44.98 21.85
N GLU A 112 -19.59 45.38 20.77
CA GLU A 112 -20.83 46.16 20.83
C GLU A 112 -22.12 45.33 20.63
N GLY A 113 -22.02 44.01 20.41
CA GLY A 113 -23.19 43.14 20.20
C GLY A 113 -22.97 42.05 19.13
N VAL A 114 -24.08 41.54 18.58
CA VAL A 114 -24.07 40.51 17.52
C VAL A 114 -23.54 41.09 16.21
N LEU A 115 -22.47 40.51 15.67
CA LEU A 115 -21.91 40.84 14.36
C LEU A 115 -22.59 40.06 13.23
N LYS A 116 -22.85 38.77 13.45
CA LYS A 116 -23.43 37.89 12.43
C LYS A 116 -24.22 36.76 13.08
N ARG A 117 -25.31 36.35 12.44
CA ARG A 117 -26.09 35.15 12.80
C ARG A 117 -26.17 34.24 11.58
N GLU A 118 -25.79 32.99 11.76
CA GLU A 118 -25.88 31.93 10.77
C GLU A 118 -26.87 30.85 11.23
N THR A 119 -27.53 30.21 10.27
CA THR A 119 -28.44 29.08 10.53
C THR A 119 -27.91 27.85 9.81
N ILE A 120 -27.96 26.71 10.51
CA ILE A 120 -27.53 25.39 10.07
C ILE A 120 -28.68 24.43 10.38
N ARG A 121 -29.09 23.63 9.40
CA ARG A 121 -30.10 22.58 9.60
C ARG A 121 -29.47 21.32 10.17
N LEU A 122 -30.29 20.47 10.77
CA LEU A 122 -29.85 19.13 11.17
C LEU A 122 -29.46 18.33 9.91
N ASN A 123 -28.33 17.63 9.96
CA ASN A 123 -27.67 16.91 8.86
C ASN A 123 -27.13 17.82 7.74
N GLU A 124 -26.81 19.09 8.07
CA GLU A 124 -26.16 20.03 7.17
C GLU A 124 -24.72 20.33 7.64
N ALA A 125 -23.79 20.33 6.69
CA ALA A 125 -22.43 20.84 6.89
C ALA A 125 -22.28 22.21 6.23
N LYS A 126 -21.77 23.20 6.97
CA LYS A 126 -21.67 24.58 6.51
C LYS A 126 -20.39 25.27 6.97
N GLU A 127 -19.69 25.91 6.05
CA GLU A 127 -18.56 26.80 6.37
C GLU A 127 -19.07 28.20 6.72
N LEU A 128 -18.63 28.73 7.86
CA LEU A 128 -19.00 30.05 8.34
C LEU A 128 -17.75 30.92 8.52
N THR A 129 -17.60 31.96 7.71
CA THR A 129 -16.54 32.98 7.93
C THR A 129 -16.79 33.74 9.23
N ILE A 130 -15.74 33.86 10.05
CA ILE A 130 -15.76 34.64 11.28
C ILE A 130 -15.70 36.13 10.92
N PRO A 131 -16.68 36.95 11.35
CA PRO A 131 -16.64 38.39 11.11
C PRO A 131 -15.40 39.04 11.72
N SER A 132 -14.84 40.04 11.03
CA SER A 132 -13.77 40.86 11.60
C SER A 132 -14.20 41.48 12.93
N GLY A 133 -13.32 41.46 13.94
CA GLY A 133 -13.62 41.95 15.28
C GLY A 133 -14.50 41.03 16.13
N CYS A 134 -14.74 39.79 15.69
CA CYS A 134 -15.43 38.79 16.50
C CYS A 134 -14.58 38.34 17.68
N GLU A 135 -15.14 38.44 18.88
CA GLU A 135 -14.49 38.03 20.13
C GLU A 135 -15.09 36.74 20.69
N LYS A 136 -16.37 36.45 20.39
CA LYS A 136 -17.08 35.27 20.92
C LYS A 136 -18.08 34.71 19.91
N ALA A 137 -18.33 33.40 20.00
CA ALA A 137 -19.40 32.72 19.29
C ALA A 137 -20.36 32.02 20.27
N ARG A 138 -21.65 31.91 19.91
CA ARG A 138 -22.67 31.16 20.66
C ARG A 138 -23.44 30.23 19.74
N ILE A 139 -23.64 29.00 20.18
CA ILE A 139 -24.56 28.03 19.56
C ILE A 139 -25.91 28.07 20.27
N VAL A 140 -26.98 28.08 19.49
CA VAL A 140 -28.36 28.03 19.97
C VAL A 140 -29.13 26.99 19.15
N LEU A 141 -29.75 26.02 19.81
CA LEU A 141 -30.64 25.06 19.17
C LEU A 141 -32.09 25.54 19.32
N PHE A 142 -32.82 25.65 18.22
CA PHE A 142 -34.25 25.92 18.20
C PHE A 142 -35.02 24.66 17.83
N VAL A 143 -36.07 24.38 18.58
CA VAL A 143 -36.95 23.23 18.34
C VAL A 143 -38.41 23.64 18.46
N LYS A 144 -39.25 23.18 17.53
CA LYS A 144 -40.71 23.40 17.51
C LYS A 144 -41.47 22.10 17.25
N GLY A 145 -42.61 21.94 17.93
CA GLY A 145 -43.49 20.76 17.82
C GLY A 145 -43.38 19.80 19.00
N THR A 146 -43.95 18.60 18.81
CA THR A 146 -43.95 17.50 19.79
C THR A 146 -43.41 16.24 19.14
N GLY A 147 -42.31 15.69 19.66
CA GLY A 147 -41.61 14.57 19.02
C GLY A 147 -40.35 14.14 19.76
N THR A 148 -39.44 13.51 19.03
CA THR A 148 -38.12 13.12 19.53
C THR A 148 -36.99 13.76 18.73
N LEU A 149 -35.91 14.13 19.40
CA LEU A 149 -34.69 14.67 18.82
C LEU A 149 -33.47 13.92 19.38
N GLN A 150 -32.57 13.53 18.50
CA GLN A 150 -31.27 12.97 18.82
C GLN A 150 -30.22 13.71 18.01
N ILE A 151 -29.14 14.14 18.65
CA ILE A 151 -27.97 14.71 17.98
C ILE A 151 -26.85 13.72 18.19
N ASP A 152 -26.38 13.14 17.09
CA ASP A 152 -25.47 12.01 17.06
C ASP A 152 -24.01 12.50 17.05
N ASN A 153 -23.70 13.46 16.18
CA ASN A 153 -22.35 14.03 16.08
C ASN A 153 -22.42 15.54 15.83
N VAL A 154 -21.51 16.30 16.45
CA VAL A 154 -21.28 17.71 16.10
C VAL A 154 -19.79 17.98 15.93
N PHE A 155 -19.41 18.43 14.75
CA PHE A 155 -18.05 18.83 14.41
C PHE A 155 -18.01 20.32 14.16
N ILE A 156 -17.13 21.02 14.87
CA ILE A 156 -16.80 22.41 14.61
C ILE A 156 -15.30 22.44 14.39
N THR A 157 -14.82 22.94 13.26
CA THR A 157 -13.37 23.00 12.96
C THR A 157 -13.01 24.39 12.46
N GLY A 158 -12.00 25.02 13.07
CA GLY A 158 -11.53 26.34 12.67
C GLY A 158 -10.45 26.29 11.59
N ILE A 159 -10.54 27.17 10.60
CA ILE A 159 -9.50 27.47 9.61
C ILE A 159 -8.68 28.67 10.14
N PRO A 160 -7.37 28.54 10.37
CA PRO A 160 -6.57 29.60 10.98
C PRO A 160 -6.37 30.83 10.06
N LEU A 161 -6.16 32.00 10.67
CA LEU A 161 -5.83 33.25 9.98
C LEU A 161 -4.43 33.18 9.34
N GLU A 162 -4.34 33.55 8.06
CA GLU A 162 -3.08 33.64 7.31
C GLU A 162 -2.21 34.79 7.87
N ILE A 163 -1.04 34.47 8.45
CA ILE A 163 -0.15 35.49 9.03
C ILE A 163 0.88 35.92 7.97
N LYS A 164 0.74 37.14 7.47
CA LYS A 164 1.78 37.79 6.65
C LYS A 164 3.01 38.09 7.51
N SER A 165 4.16 37.50 7.18
CA SER A 165 5.42 37.79 7.87
C SER A 165 5.97 39.17 7.46
N ALA A 166 6.53 39.88 8.43
CA ALA A 166 7.39 41.03 8.14
C ALA A 166 8.74 40.49 7.66
N ARG A 167 9.12 40.82 6.42
CA ARG A 167 10.37 40.37 5.78
C ARG A 167 11.60 40.78 6.61
N TYR A 168 12.46 39.81 6.92
CA TYR A 168 13.90 40.05 7.10
C TYR A 168 14.62 39.59 5.83
N ASN A 169 15.50 40.43 5.30
CA ASN A 169 16.11 40.30 3.96
C ASN A 169 17.18 39.19 3.79
N ASP A 170 17.37 38.29 4.75
CA ASP A 170 18.43 37.26 4.70
C ASP A 170 17.82 35.85 4.69
N ALA A 171 17.63 35.25 3.50
CA ALA A 171 16.91 33.98 3.28
C ALA A 171 17.46 32.72 4.00
N ASN A 172 18.63 32.85 4.63
CA ASN A 172 19.42 31.74 5.18
C ASN A 172 19.60 31.79 6.71
N ILE A 173 18.89 32.70 7.38
CA ILE A 173 18.93 32.88 8.83
C ILE A 173 17.56 32.56 9.40
N TYR A 174 17.48 31.49 10.19
CA TYR A 174 16.24 30.99 10.76
C TYR A 174 16.10 31.44 12.20
N ALA A 175 15.05 32.22 12.44
CA ALA A 175 14.70 32.66 13.77
C ALA A 175 13.77 31.68 14.48
N LEU A 176 13.94 31.53 15.79
CA LEU A 176 13.00 30.80 16.63
C LEU A 176 11.93 31.78 17.09
N SER A 177 10.89 31.91 16.29
CA SER A 177 9.67 32.61 16.68
C SER A 177 8.50 31.64 16.72
N ASP A 178 7.51 31.94 17.55
CA ASP A 178 6.28 31.17 17.73
C ASP A 178 5.46 31.02 16.43
N LYS A 179 5.77 31.83 15.41
CA LYS A 179 5.06 31.91 14.13
C LYS A 179 5.76 31.21 12.97
N GLU A 180 7.00 30.75 13.14
CA GLU A 180 7.82 30.21 12.04
C GLU A 180 8.08 28.71 12.12
N TRP A 181 7.66 28.08 13.21
CA TRP A 181 7.94 26.68 13.51
C TRP A 181 6.67 25.95 13.91
N VAL A 182 6.54 24.69 13.47
CA VAL A 182 5.48 23.78 13.90
C VAL A 182 5.97 23.03 15.14
N TYR A 183 5.26 23.18 16.27
CA TYR A 183 5.60 22.51 17.53
C TYR A 183 4.36 22.33 18.42
N ASP A 184 4.46 21.43 19.40
CA ASP A 184 3.41 21.19 20.40
C ASP A 184 3.43 22.31 21.46
N THR A 185 2.48 23.23 21.36
CA THR A 185 2.36 24.39 22.26
C THR A 185 2.01 24.03 23.71
N LYS A 186 1.55 22.79 23.98
CA LYS A 186 1.35 22.29 25.34
C LYS A 186 2.67 21.83 25.98
N LYS A 187 3.66 21.44 25.16
CA LYS A 187 4.97 20.94 25.62
C LYS A 187 6.04 22.01 25.57
N ILE A 188 5.97 22.95 24.64
CA ILE A 188 6.95 24.03 24.50
C ILE A 188 6.25 25.38 24.55
N THR A 189 6.77 26.26 25.41
CA THR A 189 6.47 27.68 25.34
C THR A 189 7.65 28.42 24.72
N ILE A 190 7.38 29.18 23.65
CA ILE A 190 8.36 30.02 22.97
C ILE A 190 7.91 31.47 23.14
N HIS A 191 8.80 32.33 23.62
CA HIS A 191 8.51 33.74 23.78
C HIS A 191 9.67 34.58 23.25
N GLY A 192 9.40 35.43 22.26
CA GLY A 192 10.36 36.42 21.76
C GLY A 192 10.32 37.69 22.61
N GLU A 193 11.48 38.16 23.08
CA GLU A 193 11.62 39.49 23.69
C GLU A 193 12.43 40.41 22.77
N HIS A 194 11.82 41.52 22.36
CA HIS A 194 12.47 42.60 21.63
C HIS A 194 12.81 43.72 22.61
N LYS A 195 14.07 43.78 23.07
CA LYS A 195 14.60 44.91 23.86
C LYS A 195 15.96 45.35 23.30
N ASP A 196 16.06 46.65 23.04
CA ASP A 196 17.27 47.45 22.77
C ASP A 196 18.55 46.67 22.40
N GLN A 197 18.66 46.35 21.10
CA GLN A 197 19.82 45.76 20.40
C GLN A 197 20.13 44.26 20.61
N ALA A 198 19.30 43.48 21.31
CA ALA A 198 19.41 42.01 21.29
C ALA A 198 18.05 41.31 21.27
N ASN A 199 17.63 40.87 20.07
CA ASN A 199 16.47 39.98 19.94
C ASN A 199 16.83 38.60 20.52
N ILE A 200 16.10 38.15 21.53
CA ILE A 200 16.29 36.84 22.18
C ILE A 200 14.98 36.04 22.20
N THR A 201 15.11 34.72 22.07
CA THR A 201 14.00 33.77 22.18
C THR A 201 14.17 32.94 23.45
N LYS A 202 13.18 33.01 24.34
CA LYS A 202 13.09 32.15 25.52
C LYS A 202 12.32 30.88 25.17
N ILE A 203 12.87 29.73 25.54
CA ILE A 203 12.29 28.40 25.32
C ILE A 203 12.12 27.73 26.68
N ASN A 204 10.95 27.15 26.90
CA ASN A 204 10.70 26.28 28.04
C ASN A 204 9.95 25.03 27.58
N THR A 205 10.56 23.86 27.76
CA THR A 205 9.92 22.57 27.41
C THR A 205 9.41 21.79 28.62
N SER A 206 9.39 22.40 29.81
CA SER A 206 8.99 21.74 31.07
C SER A 206 9.78 20.45 31.37
N GLY A 207 11.00 20.31 30.82
CA GLY A 207 11.88 19.14 30.97
C GLY A 207 11.57 17.97 30.02
N GLN A 208 10.44 18.01 29.29
CA GLN A 208 10.06 17.03 28.28
C GLN A 208 10.58 17.54 26.93
N GLY A 209 11.73 17.04 26.50
CA GLY A 209 12.34 17.47 25.24
C GLY A 209 11.35 17.38 24.07
N ALA A 210 11.41 18.36 23.17
CA ALA A 210 10.39 18.52 22.15
C ALA A 210 10.98 19.08 20.85
N PHE A 211 10.32 18.76 19.74
CA PHE A 211 10.75 19.11 18.40
C PHE A 211 9.96 20.28 17.85
N LEU A 212 10.68 21.16 17.17
CA LEU A 212 10.16 22.20 16.31
C LEU A 212 10.51 21.85 14.87
N PHE A 213 9.59 22.07 13.93
CA PHE A 213 9.82 21.80 12.52
C PHE A 213 9.62 23.05 11.66
N ARG A 214 10.48 23.22 10.66
CA ARG A 214 10.36 24.27 9.64
C ARG A 214 10.80 23.73 8.30
N LYS A 215 9.99 23.97 7.25
CA LYS A 215 10.41 23.70 5.88
C LYS A 215 11.39 24.79 5.43
N LEU A 216 12.50 24.40 4.81
CA LEU A 216 13.48 25.32 4.26
C LEU A 216 13.08 25.71 2.83
N SER A 217 13.69 26.79 2.34
CA SER A 217 13.55 27.26 0.96
C SER A 217 14.93 27.55 0.38
N LEU A 218 15.80 26.53 0.35
CA LEU A 218 17.17 26.66 -0.15
C LEU A 218 17.24 26.71 -1.69
N LYS A 219 16.18 26.28 -2.39
CA LYS A 219 16.06 26.36 -3.86
C LYS A 219 15.38 27.66 -4.30
N GLN A 220 16.15 28.73 -4.47
CA GLN A 220 15.73 29.88 -5.29
C GLN A 220 16.52 30.03 -6.60
N GLU A 221 17.62 29.29 -6.81
CA GLU A 221 18.30 29.21 -8.10
C GLU A 221 18.63 27.76 -8.44
N LYS A 222 18.50 27.37 -9.71
CA LYS A 222 18.89 26.05 -10.25
C LYS A 222 20.42 25.84 -10.20
N LYS A 223 21.03 25.90 -9.02
CA LYS A 223 22.45 25.61 -8.80
C LYS A 223 22.61 24.37 -7.92
N GLU A 224 23.59 23.58 -8.28
CA GLU A 224 24.02 22.36 -7.59
C GLU A 224 24.59 22.74 -6.20
N ILE A 225 23.89 22.42 -5.10
CA ILE A 225 24.39 22.67 -3.74
C ILE A 225 25.38 21.56 -3.38
N LYS A 226 26.68 21.87 -3.36
CA LYS A 226 27.75 20.89 -3.05
C LYS A 226 28.14 20.83 -1.58
N SER A 227 27.98 21.95 -0.87
CA SER A 227 28.28 22.00 0.56
C SER A 227 27.46 23.03 1.32
N LEU A 228 27.17 22.72 2.59
CA LEU A 228 26.47 23.58 3.54
C LEU A 228 27.35 23.80 4.77
N ILE A 229 27.37 25.02 5.30
CA ILE A 229 27.90 25.32 6.63
C ILE A 229 26.69 25.67 7.50
N ILE A 230 26.42 24.85 8.51
CA ILE A 230 25.28 25.04 9.42
C ILE A 230 25.84 25.48 10.77
N LYS A 231 25.45 26.68 11.21
CA LYS A 231 25.84 27.27 12.49
C LYS A 231 24.60 27.27 13.40
N VAL A 232 24.69 26.64 14.57
CA VAL A 232 23.62 26.64 15.57
C VAL A 232 24.07 27.42 16.78
N ALA A 233 23.28 28.42 17.17
CA ALA A 233 23.62 29.31 18.26
C ALA A 233 23.78 28.57 19.60
N GLN A 234 24.72 29.04 20.41
CA GLN A 234 24.89 28.59 21.78
C GLN A 234 23.85 29.25 22.71
N PRO A 235 23.16 28.49 23.57
CA PRO A 235 22.29 29.04 24.60
C PRO A 235 23.06 29.96 25.55
N LYS A 236 22.44 31.07 25.98
CA LYS A 236 23.01 31.94 27.01
C LYS A 236 23.08 31.26 28.39
N ASN A 237 22.35 30.16 28.60
CA ASN A 237 22.38 29.37 29.83
C ASN A 237 22.59 27.88 29.53
N ASN A 238 23.51 27.23 30.26
CA ASN A 238 23.89 25.82 30.03
C ASN A 238 22.81 24.78 30.43
N LYS A 239 21.58 25.21 30.73
CA LYS A 239 20.48 24.29 31.07
C LYS A 239 19.72 23.80 29.84
N LEU A 240 19.60 24.63 28.79
CA LEU A 240 18.95 24.24 27.56
C LEU A 240 19.88 23.35 26.75
N THR A 241 19.44 22.13 26.48
CA THR A 241 20.15 21.18 25.63
C THR A 241 19.34 20.89 24.38
N GLY A 242 20.00 20.49 23.30
CA GLY A 242 19.32 20.34 22.03
C GLY A 242 20.25 20.16 20.86
N TYR A 243 19.65 19.95 19.71
CA TYR A 243 20.35 19.84 18.44
C TYR A 243 19.39 20.18 17.31
N VAL A 244 19.94 20.66 16.21
CA VAL A 244 19.26 20.82 14.93
C VAL A 244 19.56 19.57 14.11
N ASN A 245 18.56 18.99 13.46
CA ASN A 245 18.82 18.11 12.34
C ASN A 245 18.38 18.74 11.03
N LEU A 246 19.26 18.65 10.03
CA LEU A 246 18.90 18.81 8.64
C LEU A 246 18.53 17.43 8.08
N LEU A 247 17.30 17.30 7.57
CA LEU A 247 16.85 16.11 6.86
C LEU A 247 17.12 16.27 5.37
N VAL A 248 17.75 15.26 4.77
CA VAL A 248 18.25 15.24 3.41
C VAL A 248 17.74 13.96 2.76
N HIS A 249 16.92 14.05 1.70
CA HIS A 249 16.29 12.88 1.08
C HIS A 249 17.06 12.44 -0.17
N ASN A 250 17.61 11.22 -0.13
CA ASN A 250 18.33 10.58 -1.22
C ASN A 250 17.45 9.46 -1.84
N GLU A 251 17.32 9.44 -3.17
CA GLU A 251 16.48 8.46 -3.89
C GLU A 251 16.96 7.01 -3.75
N GLN A 252 18.25 6.77 -3.48
CA GLN A 252 18.85 5.44 -3.34
C GLN A 252 18.97 5.00 -1.88
N GLU A 253 19.21 5.92 -0.95
CA GLU A 253 19.50 5.63 0.46
C GLU A 253 18.38 6.05 1.45
N GLY A 254 17.35 6.77 0.99
CA GLY A 254 16.26 7.28 1.82
C GLY A 254 16.59 8.59 2.55
N ILE A 255 15.91 8.87 3.67
CA ILE A 255 16.12 10.11 4.43
C ILE A 255 17.38 10.01 5.31
N GLN A 256 18.40 10.79 4.97
CA GLN A 256 19.58 11.04 5.79
C GLN A 256 19.33 12.18 6.79
N THR A 257 19.93 12.09 7.98
CA THR A 257 19.78 13.09 9.06
C THR A 257 21.15 13.59 9.47
N ILE A 258 21.40 14.89 9.32
CA ILE A 258 22.64 15.53 9.76
C ILE A 258 22.36 16.31 11.04
N ARG A 259 22.87 15.82 12.16
CA ARG A 259 22.73 16.44 13.48
C ARG A 259 23.85 17.46 13.74
N ILE A 260 23.46 18.63 14.24
CA ILE A 260 24.33 19.73 14.68
C ILE A 260 23.89 20.14 16.09
N SER A 261 24.79 20.06 17.05
CA SER A 261 24.50 20.39 18.45
C SER A 261 24.35 21.91 18.65
N LEU A 262 23.68 22.31 19.73
CA LEU A 262 23.66 23.72 20.14
C LEU A 262 25.08 24.27 20.37
N GLY A 263 25.41 25.41 19.75
CA GLY A 263 26.76 26.02 19.79
C GLY A 263 27.76 25.43 18.79
N GLU A 264 27.37 24.42 18.01
CA GLU A 264 28.23 23.79 17.00
C GLU A 264 28.09 24.48 15.64
N THR A 265 29.20 24.54 14.90
CA THR A 265 29.21 24.86 13.47
C THR A 265 29.71 23.63 12.74
N LYS A 266 28.93 23.15 11.76
CA LYS A 266 29.24 21.92 11.01
C LYS A 266 29.21 22.19 9.51
N ALA A 267 30.32 21.87 8.85
CA ALA A 267 30.37 21.81 7.39
C ALA A 267 29.91 20.42 6.93
N VAL A 268 29.04 20.39 5.92
CA VAL A 268 28.47 19.18 5.34
C VAL A 268 28.72 19.21 3.85
N SER A 269 29.44 18.22 3.34
CA SER A 269 29.50 17.95 1.90
C SER A 269 28.31 17.09 1.50
N LEU A 270 27.59 17.51 0.47
CA LEU A 270 26.45 16.77 -0.09
C LEU A 270 26.88 16.08 -1.39
N ARG A 271 26.38 14.87 -1.65
CA ARG A 271 26.55 14.16 -2.91
C ARG A 271 25.50 14.65 -3.93
N ASN A 272 25.74 14.40 -5.21
CA ASN A 272 24.83 14.82 -6.28
C ASN A 272 23.39 14.29 -6.03
N ASN A 273 22.38 15.16 -6.16
CA ASN A 273 20.94 14.92 -5.97
C ASN A 273 20.42 14.70 -4.53
N ASP A 274 21.18 15.04 -3.49
CA ASP A 274 20.79 14.75 -2.09
C ASP A 274 19.59 15.58 -1.54
N ILE A 275 19.03 16.56 -2.25
CA ILE A 275 18.00 17.45 -1.68
C ILE A 275 16.70 17.44 -2.50
N LEU A 276 15.74 16.61 -2.08
CA LEU A 276 14.35 16.62 -2.59
C LEU A 276 13.33 17.20 -1.59
N GLU A 277 13.55 17.05 -0.28
CA GLU A 277 12.73 17.70 0.76
C GLU A 277 13.64 18.29 1.85
N GLU A 278 13.51 19.58 2.09
CA GLU A 278 14.37 20.34 2.99
C GLU A 278 13.62 20.65 4.28
N THR A 279 13.69 19.78 5.29
CA THR A 279 13.06 20.05 6.60
C THR A 279 14.13 20.21 7.68
N LEU A 280 14.05 21.33 8.39
CA LEU A 280 14.81 21.61 9.59
C LEU A 280 14.00 21.11 10.78
N SER A 281 14.56 20.16 11.53
CA SER A 281 14.03 19.79 12.84
C SER A 281 14.93 20.38 13.91
N PHE A 282 14.34 20.94 14.95
CA PHE A 282 15.07 21.48 16.08
C PHE A 282 14.56 20.87 17.36
N PHE A 283 15.38 20.02 17.97
CA PHE A 283 15.10 19.42 19.26
C PHE A 283 15.66 20.30 20.36
N VAL A 284 14.82 20.60 21.35
CA VAL A 284 15.20 21.33 22.56
C VAL A 284 14.63 20.66 23.79
N LYS A 285 15.42 20.64 24.86
CA LYS A 285 15.07 20.09 26.15
C LYS A 285 15.52 21.06 27.26
N ASP A 286 14.67 21.20 28.27
CA ASP A 286 14.79 22.13 29.39
C ASP A 286 14.55 23.61 29.02
N THR A 287 14.91 24.52 29.92
CA THR A 287 14.60 25.95 29.81
C THR A 287 15.85 26.76 29.47
N GLY A 288 15.75 27.66 28.50
CA GLY A 288 16.82 28.61 28.23
C GLY A 288 16.54 29.70 27.23
N THR A 289 17.60 30.40 26.86
CA THR A 289 17.52 31.58 25.98
C THR A 289 18.50 31.45 24.84
N LEU A 290 18.00 31.55 23.62
CA LEU A 290 18.77 31.57 22.37
C LEU A 290 18.68 32.96 21.74
N PRO A 291 19.69 33.39 20.98
CA PRO A 291 19.54 34.58 20.14
C PRO A 291 18.42 34.34 19.11
N THR A 292 17.72 35.40 18.71
CA THR A 292 16.66 35.28 17.71
C THR A 292 17.18 34.75 16.39
N LYS A 293 18.43 35.05 15.99
CA LYS A 293 19.12 34.34 14.91
C LYS A 293 19.74 33.06 15.47
N CYS A 294 18.97 31.96 15.46
CA CYS A 294 19.41 30.73 16.13
C CYS A 294 20.11 29.75 15.20
N ILE A 295 19.72 29.70 13.93
CA ILE A 295 20.27 28.74 12.97
C ILE A 295 20.60 29.50 11.69
N GLU A 296 21.85 29.41 11.27
CA GLU A 296 22.35 30.02 10.05
C GLU A 296 22.86 28.90 9.12
N ILE A 297 22.38 28.90 7.89
CA ILE A 297 22.78 27.91 6.88
C ILE A 297 23.42 28.65 5.72
N GLU A 298 24.72 28.50 5.56
CA GLU A 298 25.48 29.10 4.48
C GLU A 298 25.71 28.06 3.39
N ILE A 299 25.22 28.32 2.17
CA ILE A 299 25.57 27.53 0.99
C ILE A 299 26.99 27.94 0.59
N ALA A 300 27.94 27.02 0.71
CA ALA A 300 29.33 27.27 0.40
C ALA A 300 29.61 26.87 -1.05
N ASP A 301 29.62 27.86 -1.94
CA ASP A 301 30.21 27.81 -3.28
C ASP A 301 31.50 28.65 -3.22
N ALA A 302 32.67 28.08 -3.49
CA ALA A 302 33.94 28.76 -3.22
C ALA A 302 34.06 30.18 -3.85
N VAL A 303 34.23 31.21 -3.00
CA VAL A 303 34.79 32.58 -3.17
C VAL A 303 34.51 33.36 -4.47
N LYS A 304 33.60 34.36 -4.46
CA LYS A 304 33.84 35.85 -4.62
C LYS A 304 32.56 36.70 -4.88
N GLN A 305 32.49 37.84 -4.18
CA GLN A 305 31.85 39.16 -4.40
C GLN A 305 30.72 39.38 -5.45
N GLY A 306 29.63 40.06 -5.03
CA GLY A 306 29.05 41.20 -5.78
C GLY A 306 27.52 41.29 -6.02
N VAL A 307 26.83 42.14 -5.23
CA VAL A 307 25.75 43.14 -5.53
C VAL A 307 24.49 42.82 -6.39
N ASN A 308 23.31 43.07 -5.76
CA ASN A 308 21.95 43.52 -6.20
C ASN A 308 21.32 43.13 -7.56
N SER A 309 20.07 42.62 -7.53
CA SER A 309 18.83 43.37 -7.89
C SER A 309 17.58 42.45 -7.89
N ALA A 310 16.41 43.07 -7.72
CA ALA A 310 15.08 42.47 -7.58
C ALA A 310 14.45 42.04 -8.92
N ILE A 311 13.42 41.17 -8.89
CA ILE A 311 12.06 41.34 -9.48
C ILE A 311 11.21 40.05 -9.32
N ASP A 312 9.98 40.28 -8.85
CA ASP A 312 8.67 39.62 -8.98
C ASP A 312 8.40 38.10 -9.03
N SER A 313 7.48 37.75 -8.10
CA SER A 313 6.34 36.83 -8.13
C SER A 313 6.42 35.49 -8.87
N GLU A 314 6.20 34.40 -8.12
CA GLU A 314 4.97 33.61 -8.22
C GLU A 314 4.76 32.74 -6.97
N VAL A 315 3.52 32.70 -6.49
CA VAL A 315 3.05 31.95 -5.32
C VAL A 315 2.59 30.58 -5.81
N PHE A 316 3.15 29.50 -5.24
CA PHE A 316 2.52 28.18 -5.29
C PHE A 316 2.17 27.71 -3.87
N THR A 317 0.87 27.65 -3.64
CA THR A 317 0.19 27.18 -2.44
C THR A 317 0.21 25.66 -2.39
N LEU A 318 0.67 25.06 -1.28
CA LEU A 318 0.45 23.63 -1.02
C LEU A 318 -0.92 23.41 -0.35
N SER A 319 -1.59 22.37 -0.85
CA SER A 319 -3.04 22.18 -0.84
C SER A 319 -3.69 21.90 0.53
N PRO A 320 -5.03 22.09 0.63
CA PRO A 320 -5.88 21.84 1.80
C PRO A 320 -5.84 20.44 2.45
N ASN A 321 -5.20 19.43 1.86
CA ASN A 321 -5.21 18.06 2.38
C ASN A 321 -4.45 17.87 3.71
N SER A 322 -3.62 18.83 4.11
CA SER A 322 -2.90 18.79 5.40
C SER A 322 -3.77 19.14 6.61
N LEU A 323 -4.94 19.75 6.42
CA LEU A 323 -5.88 20.07 7.51
C LEU A 323 -6.80 18.89 7.87
N LEU A 324 -7.06 17.98 6.92
CA LEU A 324 -7.83 16.75 7.14
C LEU A 324 -7.04 15.69 7.93
N LYS A 325 -5.71 15.79 7.98
CA LYS A 325 -4.79 14.90 8.73
C LYS A 325 -4.95 14.97 10.26
N LEU A 326 -5.62 15.98 10.80
CA LEU A 326 -5.74 16.22 12.25
C LEU A 326 -6.89 15.45 12.94
N VAL A 327 -7.73 14.75 12.18
CA VAL A 327 -8.90 14.00 12.72
C VAL A 327 -8.87 12.49 12.49
N GLY A 328 -7.80 11.96 11.88
CA GLY A 328 -7.40 10.55 11.99
C GLY A 328 -8.36 9.53 11.38
N TYR A 329 -8.07 9.12 10.14
CA TYR A 329 -8.06 7.77 9.55
C TYR A 329 -8.26 7.95 8.03
N GLU A 330 -7.17 7.95 7.27
CA GLU A 330 -7.28 7.64 5.83
C GLU A 330 -7.45 6.12 5.75
N THR A 331 -8.63 5.67 5.31
CA THR A 331 -8.77 4.30 4.82
C THR A 331 -8.09 4.26 3.45
N PRO A 332 -7.01 3.48 3.26
CA PRO A 332 -6.36 3.37 1.95
C PRO A 332 -7.39 2.95 0.90
N GLN A 333 -7.48 3.66 -0.23
CA GLN A 333 -8.42 3.26 -1.29
C GLN A 333 -7.93 1.98 -1.98
N SER A 334 -6.63 1.85 -2.20
CA SER A 334 -5.98 0.69 -2.83
C SER A 334 -4.77 0.20 -2.02
N LEU A 335 -4.21 -0.97 -2.38
CA LEU A 335 -2.98 -1.47 -1.76
C LEU A 335 -1.79 -0.51 -1.94
N LYS A 336 -1.72 0.23 -3.05
CA LYS A 336 -0.63 1.20 -3.31
C LYS A 336 -0.61 2.35 -2.32
N GLU A 337 -1.76 2.72 -1.78
CA GLU A 337 -1.89 3.75 -0.75
C GLU A 337 -1.64 3.21 0.68
N LEU A 338 -1.56 1.89 0.84
CA LEU A 338 -1.33 1.25 2.12
C LEU A 338 0.11 1.50 2.59
N LYS A 339 0.27 2.49 3.46
CA LYS A 339 1.49 2.78 4.22
C LYS A 339 1.81 1.69 5.26
N ILE A 340 2.82 0.87 5.01
CA ILE A 340 3.29 -0.16 5.93
C ILE A 340 4.65 0.25 6.50
N ALA A 341 4.72 0.49 7.81
CA ALA A 341 6.00 0.56 8.51
C ALA A 341 6.58 -0.85 8.61
N CYS A 342 7.80 -1.09 8.11
CA CYS A 342 8.36 -2.43 8.06
C CYS A 342 9.77 -2.58 8.65
N ILE A 343 10.03 -3.78 9.17
CA ILE A 343 11.38 -4.27 9.48
C ILE A 343 11.55 -5.60 8.75
N PHE A 344 12.13 -5.54 7.55
CA PHE A 344 12.30 -6.68 6.65
C PHE A 344 13.77 -6.91 6.28
N ASP A 345 14.14 -8.17 6.07
CA ASP A 345 15.31 -8.54 5.28
C ASP A 345 15.06 -8.26 3.78
N GLU A 346 16.14 -8.26 3.02
CA GLU A 346 16.18 -7.82 1.62
C GLU A 346 15.16 -8.54 0.70
N PHE A 347 14.99 -9.84 0.86
CA PHE A 347 14.06 -10.63 0.03
C PHE A 347 12.62 -10.16 0.21
N THR A 348 12.16 -10.05 1.46
CA THR A 348 10.79 -9.65 1.79
C THR A 348 10.55 -8.19 1.41
N MET A 349 11.55 -7.32 1.62
CA MET A 349 11.54 -5.93 1.15
C MET A 349 11.29 -5.84 -0.36
N ASN A 350 12.06 -6.60 -1.15
CA ASN A 350 11.95 -6.59 -2.62
C ASN A 350 10.60 -7.13 -3.12
N CYS A 351 9.97 -8.01 -2.37
CA CYS A 351 8.65 -8.55 -2.71
C CYS A 351 7.54 -7.53 -2.43
N TYR A 352 7.48 -6.95 -1.23
CA TYR A 352 6.36 -6.06 -0.85
C TYR A 352 6.49 -4.62 -1.36
N LYS A 353 7.70 -4.13 -1.71
CA LYS A 353 7.87 -2.73 -2.18
C LYS A 353 7.08 -2.39 -3.45
N ASN A 354 6.74 -3.41 -4.22
CA ASN A 354 5.94 -3.26 -5.43
C ASN A 354 4.44 -3.27 -5.14
N GLU A 355 3.99 -3.68 -3.95
CA GLU A 355 2.58 -3.86 -3.63
C GLU A 355 2.03 -2.66 -2.84
N VAL A 356 2.86 -2.09 -1.97
CA VAL A 356 2.45 -1.13 -0.93
C VAL A 356 3.47 0.00 -0.77
N ASP A 357 3.09 1.05 -0.07
CA ASP A 357 4.00 2.12 0.33
C ASP A 357 4.79 1.72 1.59
N LEU A 358 5.98 1.13 1.42
CA LEU A 358 6.83 0.71 2.53
C LEU A 358 7.56 1.89 3.18
N ILE A 359 7.48 1.95 4.51
CA ILE A 359 8.16 2.93 5.35
C ILE A 359 9.26 2.21 6.12
N THR A 360 10.51 2.48 5.76
CA THR A 360 11.69 1.97 6.47
C THR A 360 12.19 3.00 7.49
N PHE A 361 12.82 2.49 8.55
CA PHE A 361 13.33 3.31 9.65
C PHE A 361 14.39 2.52 10.42
N ARG A 362 15.17 3.25 11.23
CA ARG A 362 16.18 2.75 12.15
C ARG A 362 15.71 2.88 13.59
N GLN A 363 16.46 2.27 14.50
CA GLN A 363 16.18 2.31 15.92
C GLN A 363 16.23 3.75 16.49
N ASP A 364 17.06 4.62 15.92
CA ASP A 364 17.33 5.97 16.40
C ASP A 364 16.45 7.07 15.77
N ASN A 365 15.62 6.74 14.77
CA ASN A 365 14.86 7.75 14.01
C ASN A 365 13.38 7.40 13.74
N TRP A 366 12.87 6.28 14.25
CA TRP A 366 11.51 5.82 13.91
C TRP A 366 10.41 6.78 14.38
N LYS A 367 10.64 7.51 15.48
CA LYS A 367 9.69 8.50 16.01
C LYS A 367 9.51 9.65 15.04
N GLU A 368 10.62 10.14 14.49
CA GLU A 368 10.67 11.19 13.49
C GLU A 368 9.98 10.74 12.21
N VAL A 369 10.34 9.55 11.70
CA VAL A 369 9.73 8.98 10.49
C VAL A 369 8.21 8.85 10.67
N PHE A 370 7.72 8.32 11.79
CA PHE A 370 6.29 8.13 12.02
C PHE A 370 5.53 9.44 12.27
N SER A 371 6.21 10.49 12.75
CA SER A 371 5.62 11.83 12.89
C SER A 371 5.35 12.50 11.54
N ILE A 372 6.20 12.23 10.54
CA ILE A 372 6.06 12.75 9.16
C ILE A 372 5.09 11.88 8.37
N LYS A 373 5.26 10.56 8.48
CA LYS A 373 4.55 9.55 7.69
C LYS A 373 3.98 8.49 8.62
N ARG A 374 2.77 8.75 9.12
CA ARG A 374 2.05 7.82 9.98
C ARG A 374 1.70 6.53 9.20
N PRO A 375 2.14 5.35 9.65
CA PRO A 375 1.80 4.09 9.00
C PRO A 375 0.36 3.66 9.31
N HIS A 376 -0.25 2.88 8.42
CA HIS A 376 -1.52 2.20 8.69
C HIS A 376 -1.33 0.95 9.55
N LEU A 377 -0.18 0.27 9.42
CA LEU A 377 0.20 -0.90 10.22
C LEU A 377 1.72 -0.99 10.36
N LEU A 378 2.19 -1.68 11.41
CA LEU A 378 3.59 -2.09 11.59
C LEU A 378 3.73 -3.57 11.22
N PHE A 379 4.61 -3.90 10.28
CA PHE A 379 4.87 -5.26 9.82
C PHE A 379 6.35 -5.63 10.01
N VAL A 380 6.62 -6.50 10.97
CA VAL A 380 7.96 -7.00 11.28
C VAL A 380 8.02 -8.48 10.91
N GLU A 381 9.10 -8.90 10.26
CA GLU A 381 9.34 -10.34 10.08
C GLU A 381 10.39 -10.86 11.07
N SER A 382 10.60 -12.18 11.10
CA SER A 382 11.76 -12.81 11.73
C SER A 382 13.06 -12.47 10.97
N ALA A 383 13.45 -11.20 11.06
CA ALA A 383 14.56 -10.60 10.32
C ALA A 383 15.90 -10.89 11.01
N TRP A 384 16.91 -11.19 10.20
CA TRP A 384 18.29 -11.33 10.68
C TRP A 384 19.05 -10.02 10.62
N LYS A 385 18.89 -9.27 9.52
CA LYS A 385 19.49 -7.95 9.33
C LYS A 385 18.48 -6.84 9.59
N GLY A 386 17.30 -6.91 8.98
CA GLY A 386 16.24 -5.89 9.09
C GLY A 386 16.66 -4.50 8.59
N ASN A 387 16.01 -4.00 7.53
CA ASN A 387 16.24 -2.68 6.93
C ASN A 387 17.73 -2.40 6.67
N GLY A 388 18.38 -3.27 5.90
CA GLY A 388 19.80 -3.12 5.55
C GLY A 388 20.78 -3.32 6.71
N GLY A 389 20.34 -3.88 7.84
CA GLY A 389 21.16 -4.09 9.03
C GLY A 389 20.85 -3.10 10.17
N ALA A 390 19.96 -2.13 9.96
CA ALA A 390 19.57 -1.17 10.98
C ALA A 390 18.90 -1.81 12.21
N TRP A 391 18.34 -3.02 12.07
CA TRP A 391 17.72 -3.79 13.15
C TRP A 391 18.46 -5.11 13.43
N GLN A 392 19.71 -5.21 12.98
CA GLN A 392 20.50 -6.42 13.13
C GLN A 392 20.69 -6.72 14.62
N TYR A 393 20.51 -7.98 15.00
CA TYR A 393 20.55 -8.43 16.40
C TYR A 393 19.48 -7.80 17.31
N LYS A 394 18.39 -7.23 16.77
CA LYS A 394 17.29 -6.65 17.57
C LYS A 394 16.00 -7.45 17.53
N ILE A 395 15.85 -8.35 16.57
CA ILE A 395 14.64 -9.16 16.39
C ILE A 395 14.80 -10.56 16.99
N ALA A 396 15.76 -11.36 16.50
CA ALA A 396 16.04 -12.68 17.06
C ALA A 396 16.65 -12.59 18.48
N LYS A 397 16.49 -13.62 19.29
CA LYS A 397 17.07 -13.74 20.64
C LYS A 397 18.57 -13.99 20.59
N TYR A 398 19.34 -13.13 21.26
CA TYR A 398 20.78 -13.28 21.51
C TYR A 398 21.13 -13.04 22.98
N ASN A 399 22.33 -13.45 23.40
CA ASN A 399 22.83 -13.17 24.74
C ASN A 399 23.09 -11.66 24.90
N ASN A 400 22.73 -11.08 26.06
CA ASN A 400 22.95 -9.66 26.41
C ASN A 400 22.33 -8.65 25.41
N GLN A 401 21.19 -9.00 24.82
CA GLN A 401 20.51 -8.17 23.84
C GLN A 401 19.63 -7.09 24.48
N ASP A 402 19.72 -5.86 23.98
CA ASP A 402 18.76 -4.79 24.30
C ASP A 402 17.67 -4.67 23.22
N LYS A 403 16.42 -4.89 23.63
CA LYS A 403 15.20 -4.75 22.81
C LYS A 403 14.34 -3.56 23.25
N SER A 404 14.88 -2.63 24.05
CA SER A 404 14.14 -1.50 24.60
C SER A 404 13.52 -0.63 23.49
N GLU A 405 14.26 -0.34 22.41
CA GLU A 405 13.75 0.46 21.29
C GLU A 405 12.61 -0.26 20.52
N LEU A 406 12.73 -1.58 20.32
CA LEU A 406 11.66 -2.36 19.66
C LEU A 406 10.39 -2.36 20.51
N ARG A 407 10.53 -2.52 21.84
CA ARG A 407 9.39 -2.45 22.76
C ARG A 407 8.75 -1.07 22.75
N GLU A 408 9.55 0.00 22.73
CA GLU A 408 9.06 1.37 22.66
C GLU A 408 8.29 1.62 21.35
N LEU A 409 8.81 1.16 20.21
CA LEU A 409 8.15 1.23 18.91
C LEU A 409 6.77 0.54 18.93
N ILE A 410 6.73 -0.70 19.40
CA ILE A 410 5.48 -1.49 19.46
C ILE A 410 4.48 -0.84 20.41
N ASN A 411 4.93 -0.35 21.56
CA ASN A 411 4.07 0.34 22.53
C ASN A 411 3.50 1.63 21.94
N TRP A 412 4.31 2.41 21.21
CA TRP A 412 3.83 3.60 20.52
C TRP A 412 2.79 3.27 19.46
N CYS A 413 2.97 2.21 18.67
CA CYS A 413 1.96 1.74 17.72
C CYS A 413 0.64 1.41 18.44
N ARG A 414 0.71 0.69 19.55
CA ARG A 414 -0.46 0.33 20.38
C ARG A 414 -1.17 1.56 20.93
N GLU A 415 -0.43 2.53 21.46
CA GLU A 415 -0.96 3.82 21.97
C GLU A 415 -1.64 4.64 20.85
N ASN A 416 -1.14 4.53 19.62
CA ASN A 416 -1.64 5.25 18.44
C ASN A 416 -2.61 4.43 17.57
N LYS A 417 -3.09 3.27 18.08
CA LYS A 417 -4.03 2.37 17.41
C LYS A 417 -3.58 1.90 16.02
N ILE A 418 -2.29 1.64 15.88
CA ILE A 418 -1.67 1.06 14.68
C ILE A 418 -1.49 -0.43 14.95
N PRO A 419 -2.16 -1.33 14.21
CA PRO A 419 -2.01 -2.77 14.39
C PRO A 419 -0.58 -3.21 14.14
N THR A 420 -0.10 -4.13 14.97
CA THR A 420 1.27 -4.65 14.90
C THR A 420 1.26 -6.13 14.49
N ILE A 421 2.10 -6.45 13.51
CA ILE A 421 2.17 -7.77 12.88
C ILE A 421 3.60 -8.32 12.99
N PHE A 422 3.71 -9.59 13.40
CA PHE A 422 4.94 -10.35 13.32
C PHE A 422 4.79 -11.56 12.38
N TRP A 423 5.59 -11.66 11.32
CA TRP A 423 5.66 -12.86 10.46
C TRP A 423 6.95 -13.64 10.70
N ASN A 424 6.84 -14.82 11.30
CA ASN A 424 7.97 -15.72 11.45
C ASN A 424 8.11 -16.62 10.22
N LYS A 425 9.01 -16.20 9.32
CA LYS A 425 9.38 -16.90 8.08
C LYS A 425 10.44 -17.99 8.28
N GLU A 426 10.95 -18.12 9.49
CA GLU A 426 12.01 -19.08 9.84
C GLU A 426 11.46 -20.28 10.64
N ASP A 427 10.13 -20.34 10.83
CA ASP A 427 9.46 -21.45 11.48
C ASP A 427 9.42 -22.69 10.58
N PRO A 428 9.46 -23.90 11.18
CA PRO A 428 9.52 -24.18 12.62
C PRO A 428 10.95 -24.15 13.20
N ILE A 429 11.98 -24.15 12.35
CA ILE A 429 13.39 -24.39 12.73
C ILE A 429 13.89 -23.35 13.73
N HIS A 430 13.46 -22.09 13.61
CA HIS A 430 13.92 -20.99 14.46
C HIS A 430 12.84 -20.42 15.38
N PHE A 431 11.79 -21.19 15.69
CA PHE A 431 10.74 -20.81 16.63
C PHE A 431 11.30 -20.21 17.94
N GLU A 432 12.24 -20.91 18.59
CA GLU A 432 12.82 -20.48 19.88
C GLU A 432 13.58 -19.15 19.80
N LYS A 433 14.13 -18.84 18.63
CA LYS A 433 14.86 -17.59 18.43
C LYS A 433 13.93 -16.39 18.33
N PHE A 434 12.68 -16.57 17.92
CA PHE A 434 11.80 -15.46 17.58
C PHE A 434 10.55 -15.37 18.45
N ILE A 435 10.13 -16.45 19.13
CA ILE A 435 8.90 -16.48 19.93
C ILE A 435 8.80 -15.35 20.97
N GLU A 436 9.91 -15.01 21.64
CA GLU A 436 9.93 -13.92 22.62
C GLU A 436 9.56 -12.57 22.00
N THR A 437 10.05 -12.30 20.78
CA THR A 437 9.78 -11.08 20.05
C THR A 437 8.39 -11.12 19.40
N ALA A 438 8.00 -12.25 18.81
CA ALA A 438 6.67 -12.46 18.24
C ALA A 438 5.56 -12.19 19.26
N SER A 439 5.77 -12.59 20.51
CA SER A 439 4.82 -12.41 21.62
C SER A 439 4.57 -10.94 22.01
N MET A 440 5.31 -9.99 21.44
CA MET A 440 5.10 -8.56 21.66
C MET A 440 4.03 -7.94 20.75
N PHE A 441 3.63 -8.65 19.68
CA PHE A 441 2.78 -8.14 18.59
C PHE A 441 1.32 -8.60 18.75
N ASP A 442 0.39 -7.86 18.12
CA ASP A 442 -1.05 -8.12 18.22
C ASP A 442 -1.51 -9.29 17.32
N HIS A 443 -0.81 -9.48 16.19
CA HIS A 443 -1.08 -10.54 15.21
C HIS A 443 0.22 -11.24 14.84
N ILE A 444 0.20 -12.58 14.85
CA ILE A 444 1.33 -13.42 14.49
C ILE A 444 0.99 -14.24 13.26
N PHE A 445 1.88 -14.23 12.29
CA PHE A 445 1.84 -15.08 11.12
C PHE A 445 3.06 -16.01 11.15
N THR A 446 2.89 -17.25 10.74
CA THR A 446 3.97 -18.24 10.70
C THR A 446 3.93 -19.00 9.38
N THR A 447 5.10 -19.38 8.85
CA THR A 447 5.16 -20.22 7.66
C THR A 447 4.72 -21.66 7.91
N ASP A 448 4.71 -22.13 9.17
CA ASP A 448 4.34 -23.50 9.53
C ASP A 448 3.05 -23.54 10.36
N ALA A 449 1.97 -24.08 9.80
CA ALA A 449 0.69 -24.21 10.50
C ALA A 449 0.78 -25.10 11.76
N ASN A 450 1.71 -26.06 11.79
CA ASN A 450 1.85 -26.99 12.92
C ASN A 450 2.34 -26.29 14.20
N VAL A 451 2.98 -25.12 14.10
CA VAL A 451 3.44 -24.36 15.28
C VAL A 451 2.40 -23.38 15.82
N ILE A 452 1.26 -23.20 15.13
CA ILE A 452 0.18 -22.29 15.57
C ILE A 452 -0.31 -22.60 17.00
N PRO A 453 -0.63 -23.87 17.37
CA PRO A 453 -1.08 -24.18 18.73
C PRO A 453 -0.07 -23.75 19.79
N ARG A 454 1.22 -23.91 19.49
CA ARG A 454 2.32 -23.56 20.37
C ARG A 454 2.46 -22.05 20.55
N TYR A 455 2.31 -21.26 19.49
CA TYR A 455 2.23 -19.80 19.61
C TYR A 455 1.06 -19.39 20.51
N LYS A 456 -0.15 -19.91 20.25
CA LYS A 456 -1.35 -19.60 21.04
C LYS A 456 -1.18 -19.91 22.52
N GLU A 457 -0.48 -21.00 22.84
CA GLU A 457 -0.13 -21.34 24.22
C GLU A 457 0.76 -20.28 24.87
N VAL A 458 1.73 -19.71 24.14
CA VAL A 458 2.63 -18.68 24.69
C VAL A 458 1.94 -17.33 24.82
N VAL A 459 1.24 -16.88 23.77
CA VAL A 459 0.71 -15.50 23.65
C VAL A 459 -0.68 -15.32 24.25
N LYS A 460 -1.40 -16.42 24.51
CA LYS A 460 -2.73 -16.44 25.13
C LYS A 460 -3.80 -15.66 24.35
N HIS A 461 -3.68 -15.61 23.03
CA HIS A 461 -4.69 -15.06 22.12
C HIS A 461 -4.77 -15.85 20.81
N GLU A 462 -5.89 -15.68 20.09
CA GLU A 462 -6.20 -16.46 18.89
C GLU A 462 -5.65 -15.90 17.58
N ASN A 463 -5.09 -14.68 17.60
CA ASN A 463 -4.57 -13.97 16.43
C ASN A 463 -3.24 -14.56 15.89
N VAL A 464 -3.24 -15.85 15.59
CA VAL A 464 -2.09 -16.60 15.06
C VAL A 464 -2.52 -17.38 13.82
N TYR A 465 -1.87 -17.13 12.68
CA TYR A 465 -2.30 -17.64 11.38
C TYR A 465 -1.14 -18.21 10.55
N ALA A 466 -1.43 -19.16 9.67
CA ALA A 466 -0.47 -19.62 8.68
C ALA A 466 -0.34 -18.58 7.55
N LEU A 467 0.89 -18.28 7.14
CA LEU A 467 1.21 -17.42 6.01
C LEU A 467 2.38 -18.04 5.23
N PRO A 468 2.08 -18.92 4.26
CA PRO A 468 3.08 -19.53 3.39
C PRO A 468 3.80 -18.48 2.54
N PHE A 469 4.94 -18.86 1.98
CA PHE A 469 5.65 -18.05 0.98
C PHE A 469 4.82 -17.82 -0.29
N SER A 470 5.31 -16.94 -1.16
CA SER A 470 4.58 -16.40 -2.32
C SER A 470 5.52 -15.85 -3.39
N ILE A 471 4.95 -15.49 -4.54
CA ILE A 471 5.63 -14.86 -5.65
C ILE A 471 5.31 -13.37 -5.75
N GLN A 472 6.25 -12.62 -6.31
CA GLN A 472 6.05 -11.24 -6.72
C GLN A 472 6.08 -11.22 -8.27
N PRO A 473 5.00 -10.86 -8.96
CA PRO A 473 4.89 -10.97 -10.43
C PRO A 473 5.99 -10.29 -11.25
N ASN A 474 6.52 -9.15 -10.82
CA ASN A 474 7.60 -8.45 -11.53
C ASN A 474 8.94 -9.18 -11.43
N LEU A 475 9.16 -9.91 -10.33
CA LEU A 475 10.40 -10.64 -10.09
C LEU A 475 10.33 -12.07 -10.63
N HIS A 476 9.19 -12.74 -10.42
CA HIS A 476 8.99 -14.15 -10.73
C HIS A 476 7.90 -14.29 -11.79
N ASN A 477 8.31 -14.47 -13.04
CA ASN A 477 7.42 -14.50 -14.19
C ASN A 477 8.02 -15.31 -15.34
N PRO A 478 7.21 -15.77 -16.30
CA PRO A 478 7.70 -16.61 -17.39
C PRO A 478 8.39 -15.82 -18.50
N ILE A 479 8.50 -14.48 -18.39
CA ILE A 479 9.12 -13.63 -19.44
C ILE A 479 10.53 -14.15 -19.73
N GLN A 480 10.78 -14.46 -21.00
CA GLN A 480 12.02 -15.06 -21.46
C GLN A 480 13.23 -14.15 -21.18
N LEU A 481 14.32 -14.75 -20.66
CA LEU A 481 15.63 -14.08 -20.57
C LEU A 481 16.57 -14.50 -21.69
N ILE A 482 16.43 -15.74 -22.15
CA ILE A 482 17.23 -16.38 -23.19
C ILE A 482 16.27 -17.12 -24.12
N ASN A 483 16.62 -17.23 -25.39
CA ASN A 483 15.75 -17.85 -26.40
C ASN A 483 15.46 -19.33 -26.09
N GLU A 484 16.46 -20.06 -25.58
CA GLU A 484 16.34 -21.49 -25.28
C GLU A 484 16.85 -21.79 -23.87
N ARG A 485 16.04 -22.52 -23.11
CA ARG A 485 16.40 -23.01 -21.78
C ARG A 485 17.34 -24.20 -21.89
N GLN A 486 18.31 -24.28 -20.98
CA GLN A 486 19.19 -25.42 -20.86
C GLN A 486 18.41 -26.66 -20.43
N GLU A 487 18.72 -27.79 -21.08
CA GLU A 487 18.18 -29.10 -20.73
C GLU A 487 18.61 -29.52 -19.32
N GLY A 488 17.81 -30.39 -18.70
CA GLY A 488 18.03 -30.87 -17.35
C GLY A 488 17.62 -29.89 -16.26
N ALA A 489 18.12 -30.14 -15.05
CA ALA A 489 17.69 -29.45 -13.84
C ALA A 489 18.72 -28.47 -13.27
N VAL A 490 18.23 -27.49 -12.52
CA VAL A 490 19.05 -26.57 -11.73
C VAL A 490 18.76 -26.65 -10.24
N PHE A 491 19.78 -26.52 -9.42
CA PHE A 491 19.68 -26.29 -7.98
C PHE A 491 20.46 -25.05 -7.58
N ALA A 492 19.81 -24.07 -6.95
CA ALA A 492 20.47 -22.89 -6.39
C ALA A 492 20.36 -22.91 -4.86
N GLY A 493 21.42 -23.29 -4.16
CA GLY A 493 21.37 -23.60 -2.73
C GLY A 493 22.72 -23.89 -2.09
N SER A 494 22.66 -24.40 -0.86
CA SER A 494 23.83 -24.76 -0.06
C SER A 494 23.81 -26.26 0.21
N TYR A 495 24.98 -26.88 0.15
CA TYR A 495 25.19 -28.22 0.71
C TYR A 495 25.53 -28.12 2.20
N TYR A 496 25.10 -29.10 2.99
CA TYR A 496 25.41 -29.18 4.42
C TYR A 496 25.86 -30.61 4.74
N GLY A 497 27.18 -30.84 4.79
CA GLY A 497 27.77 -32.17 5.00
C GLY A 497 27.59 -32.74 6.41
N ASN A 498 27.41 -31.87 7.41
CA ASN A 498 27.41 -32.23 8.84
C ASN A 498 26.08 -31.96 9.57
N ARG A 499 25.00 -31.54 8.89
CA ARG A 499 23.69 -31.27 9.49
C ARG A 499 22.61 -32.15 8.86
N HIS A 500 21.78 -32.76 9.71
CA HIS A 500 20.59 -33.53 9.32
C HIS A 500 20.88 -34.64 8.30
N GLU A 501 21.32 -35.82 8.77
CA GLU A 501 21.67 -36.97 7.93
C GLU A 501 20.59 -37.34 6.91
N ALA A 502 19.32 -37.33 7.33
CA ALA A 502 18.18 -37.60 6.43
C ALA A 502 18.10 -36.60 5.28
N ARG A 503 18.26 -35.29 5.54
CA ARG A 503 18.25 -34.24 4.52
C ARG A 503 19.43 -34.39 3.55
N ARG A 504 20.61 -34.75 4.06
CA ARG A 504 21.78 -35.02 3.21
C ARG A 504 21.49 -36.18 2.28
N LYS A 505 20.92 -37.27 2.79
CA LYS A 505 20.50 -38.42 1.97
C LYS A 505 19.51 -38.01 0.89
N ASP A 506 18.44 -37.28 1.25
CA ASP A 506 17.44 -36.81 0.28
C ASP A 506 18.06 -35.97 -0.85
N MET A 507 19.06 -35.15 -0.49
CA MET A 507 19.77 -34.30 -1.43
C MET A 507 20.71 -35.10 -2.33
N ASP A 508 21.46 -36.05 -1.76
CA ASP A 508 22.37 -36.93 -2.50
C ASP A 508 21.59 -37.81 -3.49
N ASP A 509 20.48 -38.40 -3.04
CA ASP A 509 19.55 -39.19 -3.84
C ASP A 509 19.03 -38.38 -5.04
N LEU A 510 18.47 -37.18 -4.79
CA LEU A 510 17.94 -36.32 -5.86
C LEU A 510 19.05 -35.85 -6.82
N PHE A 511 20.23 -35.53 -6.31
CA PHE A 511 21.33 -35.06 -7.16
C PHE A 511 21.94 -36.17 -8.00
N GLU A 512 21.92 -37.42 -7.53
CA GLU A 512 22.29 -38.57 -8.36
C GLU A 512 21.40 -38.66 -9.61
N VAL A 513 20.08 -38.48 -9.45
CA VAL A 513 19.13 -38.40 -10.58
C VAL A 513 19.50 -37.24 -11.51
N GLY A 514 19.81 -36.06 -10.95
CA GLY A 514 20.25 -34.91 -11.74
C GLY A 514 21.50 -35.22 -12.58
N MET A 515 22.51 -35.85 -11.99
CA MET A 515 23.77 -36.18 -12.69
C MET A 515 23.55 -37.10 -13.89
N LYS A 516 22.52 -37.95 -13.89
CA LYS A 516 22.17 -38.83 -15.02
C LYS A 516 21.47 -38.08 -16.17
N HIS A 517 20.71 -37.02 -15.87
CA HIS A 517 19.79 -36.36 -16.82
C HIS A 517 20.11 -34.88 -17.09
N GLY A 518 21.31 -34.42 -16.72
CA GLY A 518 21.75 -33.03 -16.86
C GLY A 518 21.43 -32.20 -15.62
N PHE A 519 22.47 -31.63 -15.01
CA PHE A 519 22.34 -30.91 -13.74
C PHE A 519 23.33 -29.76 -13.60
N THR A 520 22.86 -28.65 -13.05
CA THR A 520 23.69 -27.50 -12.67
C THR A 520 23.39 -27.08 -11.23
N ILE A 521 24.45 -26.81 -10.47
CA ILE A 521 24.38 -26.38 -9.07
C ILE A 521 24.98 -24.98 -8.95
N TYR A 522 24.18 -23.99 -8.56
CA TYR A 522 24.68 -22.68 -8.12
C TYR A 522 24.89 -22.71 -6.60
N ASP A 523 26.14 -22.83 -6.16
CA ASP A 523 26.48 -22.97 -4.75
C ASP A 523 26.54 -21.60 -4.04
N ARG A 524 25.64 -21.38 -3.06
CA ARG A 524 25.64 -20.15 -2.23
C ARG A 524 26.90 -19.99 -1.38
N ASN A 525 27.61 -21.08 -1.10
CA ASN A 525 28.81 -21.14 -0.30
C ASN A 525 30.06 -21.39 -1.15
N TYR A 526 30.04 -21.10 -2.45
CA TYR A 526 31.15 -21.40 -3.36
C TYR A 526 32.51 -20.88 -2.88
N HIS A 527 32.53 -19.71 -2.24
CA HIS A 527 33.75 -19.09 -1.67
C HIS A 527 33.98 -19.42 -0.18
N ASN A 528 33.16 -20.28 0.41
CA ASN A 528 33.29 -20.68 1.81
C ASN A 528 34.36 -21.77 1.94
N GLU A 529 35.39 -21.48 2.72
CA GLU A 529 36.50 -22.42 2.90
C GLU A 529 36.14 -23.62 3.78
N ASN A 530 35.06 -23.52 4.58
CA ASN A 530 34.65 -24.59 5.48
C ASN A 530 34.19 -25.85 4.70
N PRO A 531 34.84 -27.01 4.91
CA PRO A 531 34.52 -28.25 4.18
C PRO A 531 33.09 -28.74 4.39
N ASP A 532 32.44 -28.39 5.50
CA ASP A 532 31.06 -28.77 5.80
C ASP A 532 30.03 -28.19 4.81
N PHE A 533 30.40 -27.14 4.07
CA PHE A 533 29.53 -26.48 3.09
C PHE A 533 29.88 -26.82 1.64
N ARG A 534 30.94 -27.61 1.42
CA ARG A 534 31.37 -27.99 0.07
C ARG A 534 30.55 -29.15 -0.45
N PHE A 535 30.19 -29.08 -1.73
CA PHE A 535 29.55 -30.20 -2.42
C PHE A 535 30.52 -31.39 -2.54
N PRO A 536 30.03 -32.64 -2.42
CA PRO A 536 30.82 -33.84 -2.66
C PRO A 536 31.47 -33.90 -4.03
N ILE A 537 32.60 -34.61 -4.13
CA ILE A 537 33.44 -34.68 -5.34
C ILE A 537 32.67 -35.15 -6.58
N GLN A 538 31.69 -36.05 -6.41
CA GLN A 538 30.88 -36.57 -7.51
C GLN A 538 29.97 -35.53 -8.16
N TYR A 539 29.66 -34.42 -7.48
CA TYR A 539 28.82 -33.34 -8.00
C TYR A 539 29.63 -32.13 -8.48
N GLN A 540 30.94 -32.11 -8.24
CA GLN A 540 31.79 -30.93 -8.45
C GLN A 540 31.80 -30.44 -9.92
N SER A 541 31.61 -31.35 -10.88
CA SER A 541 31.50 -31.01 -12.30
C SER A 541 30.24 -30.22 -12.66
N ALA A 542 29.19 -30.29 -11.84
CA ALA A 542 27.94 -29.54 -12.00
C ALA A 542 27.94 -28.20 -11.25
N VAL A 543 28.93 -27.94 -10.39
CA VAL A 543 28.97 -26.76 -9.51
C VAL A 543 29.47 -25.52 -10.26
N LYS A 544 28.68 -24.45 -10.20
CA LYS A 544 28.97 -23.09 -10.66
C LYS A 544 29.06 -22.13 -9.47
N PRO A 545 29.73 -20.96 -9.65
CA PRO A 545 29.79 -19.91 -8.63
C PRO A 545 28.41 -19.43 -8.17
N SER A 546 28.32 -18.86 -6.96
CA SER A 546 27.08 -18.32 -6.42
C SER A 546 26.49 -17.22 -7.31
N LEU A 547 25.17 -17.22 -7.51
CA LEU A 547 24.45 -16.10 -8.11
C LEU A 547 24.04 -15.09 -7.03
N PRO A 548 24.27 -13.78 -7.22
CA PRO A 548 23.62 -12.77 -6.40
C PRO A 548 22.10 -12.82 -6.63
N TYR A 549 21.32 -12.33 -5.66
CA TYR A 549 19.86 -12.39 -5.76
C TYR A 549 19.31 -11.72 -7.03
N SER A 550 19.92 -10.61 -7.46
CA SER A 550 19.55 -9.91 -8.70
C SER A 550 19.77 -10.71 -9.99
N GLN A 551 20.46 -11.86 -9.92
CA GLN A 551 20.73 -12.75 -11.06
C GLN A 551 20.11 -14.14 -10.87
N ILE A 552 19.27 -14.33 -9.85
CA ILE A 552 18.67 -15.65 -9.56
C ILE A 552 17.73 -16.11 -10.68
N ASP A 553 17.22 -15.15 -11.45
CA ASP A 553 16.40 -15.36 -12.64
C ASP A 553 17.13 -16.19 -13.72
N GLN A 554 18.46 -16.11 -13.82
CA GLN A 554 19.26 -16.97 -14.69
C GLN A 554 19.12 -18.45 -14.31
N ALA A 555 19.08 -18.78 -13.02
CA ALA A 555 18.78 -20.12 -12.59
C ALA A 555 17.29 -20.43 -12.85
N TYR A 556 16.40 -19.53 -12.44
CA TYR A 556 14.97 -19.85 -12.42
C TYR A 556 14.34 -19.94 -13.79
N LYS A 557 14.83 -19.20 -14.77
CA LYS A 557 14.31 -19.15 -16.14
C LYS A 557 15.25 -19.77 -17.17
N GLY A 558 16.49 -20.07 -16.81
CA GLY A 558 17.51 -20.57 -17.73
C GLY A 558 17.50 -22.08 -17.92
N TYR A 559 16.72 -22.83 -17.13
CA TYR A 559 16.71 -24.30 -17.14
C TYR A 559 15.29 -24.84 -17.31
N LYS A 560 15.19 -26.05 -17.88
CA LYS A 560 13.90 -26.74 -18.10
C LYS A 560 13.26 -27.16 -16.79
N PHE A 561 14.05 -27.63 -15.82
CA PHE A 561 13.56 -28.12 -14.53
C PHE A 561 14.31 -27.48 -13.35
N MET A 562 13.69 -27.53 -12.17
CA MET A 562 14.31 -27.04 -10.94
C MET A 562 14.18 -28.05 -9.81
N PHE A 563 15.31 -28.32 -9.16
CA PHE A 563 15.36 -29.22 -8.02
C PHE A 563 15.07 -28.49 -6.71
N ASN A 564 14.23 -29.11 -5.88
CA ASN A 564 13.92 -28.68 -4.54
C ASN A 564 14.17 -29.80 -3.52
N VAL A 565 14.77 -29.44 -2.39
CA VAL A 565 15.02 -30.36 -1.28
C VAL A 565 14.40 -29.76 -0.02
N ASN A 566 13.56 -30.53 0.65
CA ASN A 566 12.80 -30.08 1.81
C ASN A 566 13.54 -30.39 3.13
N SER A 567 13.65 -29.40 3.99
CA SER A 567 14.16 -29.59 5.37
C SER A 567 13.05 -29.81 6.39
N VAL A 568 11.83 -29.41 6.04
CA VAL A 568 10.60 -29.56 6.82
C VAL A 568 9.67 -30.39 5.94
N LYS A 569 9.42 -31.64 6.34
CA LYS A 569 8.63 -32.59 5.53
C LYS A 569 7.15 -32.61 5.96
N GLU A 570 6.90 -32.55 7.26
CA GLU A 570 5.57 -32.74 7.87
C GLU A 570 4.70 -31.48 7.93
N SER A 571 5.23 -30.31 7.59
CA SER A 571 4.44 -29.08 7.63
C SER A 571 3.47 -29.04 6.45
N PRO A 572 2.17 -28.74 6.65
CA PRO A 572 1.21 -28.56 5.58
C PRO A 572 1.40 -27.24 4.82
N THR A 573 2.24 -26.32 5.33
CA THR A 573 2.38 -24.97 4.75
C THR A 573 3.81 -24.51 4.53
N MET A 574 4.81 -25.17 5.15
CA MET A 574 6.20 -24.74 5.10
C MET A 574 7.05 -25.60 4.16
N PHE A 575 7.48 -24.99 3.06
CA PHE A 575 8.56 -25.46 2.18
C PHE A 575 9.22 -24.26 1.50
N SER A 576 10.25 -24.51 0.67
CA SER A 576 11.06 -23.45 0.08
C SER A 576 10.24 -22.53 -0.86
N ARG A 577 10.52 -21.22 -0.80
CA ARG A 577 10.02 -20.21 -1.75
C ARG A 577 10.28 -20.60 -3.20
N ARG A 578 11.40 -21.29 -3.43
CA ARG A 578 11.86 -21.77 -4.73
C ARG A 578 10.76 -22.53 -5.49
N VAL A 579 9.92 -23.29 -4.80
CA VAL A 579 8.82 -24.03 -5.44
C VAL A 579 7.84 -23.03 -6.08
N PHE A 580 7.39 -22.03 -5.33
CA PHE A 580 6.52 -20.96 -5.85
C PHE A 580 7.20 -20.17 -6.97
N GLU A 581 8.44 -19.73 -6.73
CA GLU A 581 9.19 -18.85 -7.63
C GLU A 581 9.52 -19.55 -8.96
N GLY A 582 9.87 -20.84 -8.93
CA GLY A 582 10.14 -21.65 -10.13
C GLY A 582 8.88 -21.89 -10.96
N LEU A 583 7.76 -22.23 -10.32
CA LEU A 583 6.46 -22.37 -11.01
C LEU A 583 6.04 -21.06 -11.70
N ALA A 584 6.17 -19.92 -11.02
CA ALA A 584 5.87 -18.61 -11.61
C ALA A 584 6.81 -18.25 -12.77
N CYS A 585 8.04 -18.75 -12.76
CA CYS A 585 8.97 -18.64 -13.87
C CYS A 585 8.68 -19.62 -15.03
N GLY A 586 7.63 -20.44 -14.94
CA GLY A 586 7.36 -21.49 -15.93
C GLY A 586 8.38 -22.62 -15.91
N THR A 587 8.88 -22.98 -14.73
CA THR A 587 9.90 -24.02 -14.54
C THR A 587 9.33 -25.13 -13.67
N PRO A 588 9.00 -26.30 -14.24
CA PRO A 588 8.54 -27.45 -13.47
C PRO A 588 9.52 -27.84 -12.36
N ILE A 589 8.94 -28.25 -11.23
CA ILE A 589 9.68 -28.57 -10.00
C ILE A 589 9.80 -30.08 -9.86
N VAL A 590 11.03 -30.54 -9.58
CA VAL A 590 11.31 -31.89 -9.09
C VAL A 590 11.73 -31.77 -7.62
N SER A 591 11.01 -32.41 -6.72
CA SER A 591 11.20 -32.22 -5.29
C SER A 591 11.26 -33.55 -4.54
N THR A 592 12.06 -33.59 -3.49
CA THR A 592 11.88 -34.58 -2.42
C THR A 592 10.49 -34.39 -1.78
N TYR A 593 9.84 -35.45 -1.31
CA TYR A 593 8.50 -35.38 -0.74
C TYR A 593 8.35 -34.36 0.41
N SER A 594 7.18 -33.71 0.48
CA SER A 594 6.74 -32.85 1.58
C SER A 594 5.22 -32.74 1.58
N VAL A 595 4.62 -32.86 2.77
CA VAL A 595 3.16 -32.75 2.98
C VAL A 595 2.63 -31.43 2.43
N GLY A 596 3.30 -30.31 2.72
CA GLY A 596 2.83 -29.01 2.26
C GLY A 596 2.87 -28.84 0.75
N ILE A 597 3.81 -29.47 0.04
CA ILE A 597 3.81 -29.44 -1.43
C ILE A 597 2.62 -30.23 -1.97
N ASP A 598 2.33 -31.39 -1.39
CA ASP A 598 1.21 -32.25 -1.80
C ASP A 598 -0.14 -31.59 -1.52
N GLU A 599 -0.32 -30.98 -0.35
CA GLU A 599 -1.57 -30.30 -0.01
C GLU A 599 -1.80 -29.01 -0.82
N ILE A 600 -0.75 -28.23 -1.11
CA ILE A 600 -0.89 -26.94 -1.81
C ILE A 600 -0.95 -27.12 -3.33
N PHE A 601 -0.12 -28.00 -3.90
CA PHE A 601 0.07 -28.13 -5.35
C PHE A 601 -0.31 -29.51 -5.91
N GLY A 602 -0.22 -30.55 -5.09
CA GLY A 602 -0.45 -31.94 -5.51
C GLY A 602 0.70 -32.55 -6.31
N SER A 603 0.78 -33.88 -6.24
CA SER A 603 1.73 -34.71 -6.99
C SER A 603 1.51 -34.72 -8.52
N GLU A 604 0.33 -34.31 -8.99
CA GLU A 604 0.10 -34.13 -10.43
C GLU A 604 0.88 -32.94 -11.00
N LEU A 605 1.05 -31.85 -10.23
CA LEU A 605 1.76 -30.66 -10.70
C LEU A 605 3.27 -30.75 -10.43
N ILE A 606 3.64 -31.24 -9.24
CA ILE A 606 5.03 -31.32 -8.78
C ILE A 606 5.55 -32.74 -8.94
N ILE A 607 6.72 -32.91 -9.56
CA ILE A 607 7.35 -34.22 -9.71
C ILE A 607 7.99 -34.57 -8.37
N MET A 608 7.33 -35.44 -7.61
CA MET A 608 7.79 -35.90 -6.31
C MET A 608 7.25 -37.29 -6.01
N ASP A 609 8.06 -38.09 -5.32
CA ASP A 609 7.69 -39.39 -4.79
C ASP A 609 8.54 -39.66 -3.53
N GLU A 610 8.08 -40.55 -2.66
CA GLU A 610 8.87 -41.03 -1.53
C GLU A 610 9.95 -42.03 -1.99
N GLU A 611 9.68 -42.78 -3.06
CA GLU A 611 10.59 -43.73 -3.69
C GLU A 611 11.38 -43.05 -4.82
N LEU A 612 12.72 -43.01 -4.68
CA LEU A 612 13.60 -42.35 -5.64
C LEU A 612 13.44 -42.90 -7.08
N GLU A 613 13.23 -44.21 -7.22
CA GLU A 613 13.06 -44.87 -8.52
C GLU A 613 11.81 -44.35 -9.25
N LYS A 614 10.68 -44.23 -8.54
CA LYS A 614 9.43 -43.68 -9.11
C LYS A 614 9.54 -42.19 -9.43
N LEU A 615 10.25 -41.43 -8.59
CA LEU A 615 10.57 -40.03 -8.88
C LEU A 615 11.37 -39.91 -10.17
N GLU A 616 12.43 -40.73 -10.33
CA GLU A 616 13.26 -40.74 -11.54
C GLU A 616 12.45 -41.17 -12.77
N GLU A 617 11.62 -42.21 -12.68
CA GLU A 617 10.73 -42.65 -13.78
C GLU A 617 9.78 -41.54 -14.22
N THR A 618 9.13 -40.88 -13.27
CA THR A 618 8.22 -39.77 -13.55
C THR A 618 8.97 -38.61 -14.18
N TYR A 619 10.13 -38.23 -13.62
CA TYR A 619 10.96 -37.16 -14.16
C TYR A 619 11.36 -37.43 -15.62
N VAL A 620 11.85 -38.64 -15.92
CA VAL A 620 12.22 -39.04 -17.29
C VAL A 620 11.02 -39.04 -18.21
N SER A 621 9.85 -39.50 -17.75
CA SER A 621 8.62 -39.48 -18.55
C SER A 621 8.22 -38.06 -18.97
N VAL A 622 8.42 -37.06 -18.09
CA VAL A 622 8.12 -35.66 -18.37
C VAL A 622 9.15 -35.04 -19.31
N ILE A 623 10.44 -35.36 -19.16
CA ILE A 623 11.50 -34.94 -20.09
C ILE A 623 11.16 -35.39 -21.52
N GLN A 624 10.65 -36.62 -21.67
CA GLN A 624 10.36 -37.23 -22.97
C GLN A 624 8.99 -36.82 -23.55
N ASN A 625 8.16 -36.09 -22.79
CA ASN A 625 6.81 -35.72 -23.18
C ASN A 625 6.60 -34.19 -23.14
N PRO A 626 6.78 -33.49 -24.28
CA PRO A 626 6.60 -32.05 -24.35
C PRO A 626 5.20 -31.57 -23.94
N THR A 627 4.15 -32.35 -24.18
CA THR A 627 2.78 -31.98 -23.82
C THR A 627 2.61 -31.98 -22.31
N GLU A 628 3.09 -33.01 -21.63
CA GLU A 628 3.06 -33.10 -20.16
C GLU A 628 3.93 -32.02 -19.52
N TYR A 629 5.11 -31.73 -20.09
CA TYR A 629 5.95 -30.62 -19.66
C TYR A 629 5.20 -29.27 -19.73
N ASN A 630 4.61 -28.95 -20.88
CA ASN A 630 3.90 -27.68 -21.08
C ASN A 630 2.63 -27.57 -20.23
N LYS A 631 1.93 -28.69 -20.01
CA LYS A 631 0.81 -28.75 -19.07
C LYS A 631 1.23 -28.34 -17.67
N ARG A 632 2.36 -28.86 -17.15
CA ARG A 632 2.90 -28.47 -15.84
C ARG A 632 3.36 -27.02 -15.79
N VAL A 633 3.94 -26.50 -16.86
CA VAL A 633 4.31 -25.08 -16.97
C VAL A 633 3.07 -24.19 -16.81
N LEU A 634 2.02 -24.44 -17.60
CA LEU A 634 0.80 -23.63 -17.57
C LEU A 634 0.05 -23.77 -16.24
N GLN A 635 -0.13 -24.99 -15.75
CA GLN A 635 -0.79 -25.24 -14.46
C GLN A 635 -0.01 -24.60 -13.31
N GLY A 636 1.32 -24.68 -13.33
CA GLY A 636 2.19 -24.05 -12.34
C GLY A 636 2.00 -22.55 -12.27
N ILE A 637 2.06 -21.88 -13.42
CA ILE A 637 1.84 -20.42 -13.55
C ILE A 637 0.43 -20.06 -13.04
N ARG A 638 -0.61 -20.78 -13.48
CA ARG A 638 -2.00 -20.50 -13.06
C ARG A 638 -2.18 -20.56 -11.56
N VAL A 639 -1.77 -21.66 -10.91
CA VAL A 639 -2.00 -21.85 -9.48
C VAL A 639 -1.28 -20.80 -8.64
N VAL A 640 -0.03 -20.46 -8.97
CA VAL A 640 0.73 -19.48 -8.17
C VAL A 640 0.24 -18.05 -8.35
N TYR A 641 -0.17 -17.65 -9.57
CA TYR A 641 -0.68 -16.31 -9.82
C TYR A 641 -2.08 -16.08 -9.24
N GLU A 642 -2.91 -17.12 -9.15
CA GLU A 642 -4.27 -16.99 -8.62
C GLU A 642 -4.34 -17.03 -7.09
N LYS A 643 -3.38 -17.71 -6.43
CA LYS A 643 -3.51 -18.04 -5.01
C LYS A 643 -2.27 -17.71 -4.17
N HIS A 644 -1.12 -17.49 -4.79
CA HIS A 644 0.16 -17.42 -4.09
C HIS A 644 1.01 -16.20 -4.47
N THR A 645 0.39 -15.06 -4.76
CA THR A 645 1.08 -13.77 -4.88
C THR A 645 1.21 -13.09 -3.52
N TYR A 646 2.18 -12.18 -3.38
CA TYR A 646 2.28 -11.34 -2.18
C TYR A 646 1.08 -10.40 -2.01
N GLU A 647 0.41 -10.03 -3.11
CA GLU A 647 -0.88 -9.34 -3.05
C GLU A 647 -1.93 -10.20 -2.34
N GLU A 648 -2.10 -11.48 -2.69
CA GLU A 648 -3.03 -12.37 -1.98
C GLU A 648 -2.69 -12.52 -0.50
N ARG A 649 -1.39 -12.51 -0.16
CA ARG A 649 -0.95 -12.51 1.25
C ARG A 649 -1.33 -11.23 1.97
N LEU A 650 -1.22 -10.06 1.32
CA LEU A 650 -1.68 -8.80 1.90
C LEU A 650 -3.19 -8.82 2.13
N TRP A 651 -3.98 -9.26 1.15
CA TRP A 651 -5.43 -9.35 1.32
C TRP A 651 -5.82 -10.25 2.49
N PHE A 652 -5.17 -11.41 2.64
CA PHE A 652 -5.36 -12.28 3.79
C PHE A 652 -4.95 -11.61 5.11
N ILE A 653 -3.80 -10.93 5.15
CA ILE A 653 -3.35 -10.22 6.35
C ILE A 653 -4.34 -9.12 6.75
N LEU A 654 -4.76 -8.30 5.79
CA LEU A 654 -5.67 -7.17 5.97
C LEU A 654 -7.03 -7.61 6.53
N ASP A 655 -7.59 -8.71 6.00
CA ASP A 655 -8.79 -9.37 6.53
C ASP A 655 -8.61 -9.76 8.00
N LYS A 656 -7.49 -10.40 8.36
CA LYS A 656 -7.25 -10.85 9.74
C LYS A 656 -7.03 -9.72 10.74
N ILE A 657 -6.45 -8.60 10.31
CA ILE A 657 -6.19 -7.45 11.19
C ILE A 657 -7.34 -6.42 11.18
N GLY A 658 -8.30 -6.56 10.27
CA GLY A 658 -9.46 -5.68 10.15
C GLY A 658 -9.13 -4.29 9.57
N ILE A 659 -8.25 -4.22 8.58
CA ILE A 659 -8.05 -3.02 7.76
C ILE A 659 -8.77 -3.21 6.45
N ASP A 660 -9.77 -2.36 6.21
CA ASP A 660 -10.47 -2.33 4.92
C ASP A 660 -9.67 -1.52 3.91
N VAL A 661 -9.49 -2.09 2.71
CA VAL A 661 -9.03 -1.39 1.50
C VAL A 661 -10.19 -1.49 0.50
N LYS A 662 -10.58 -0.37 -0.10
CA LYS A 662 -11.85 -0.30 -0.85
C LYS A 662 -11.78 -0.96 -2.23
N GLU A 663 -10.66 -0.80 -2.90
CA GLU A 663 -10.45 -1.21 -4.28
C GLU A 663 -9.50 -2.40 -4.32
N ARG A 664 -10.00 -3.49 -4.91
CA ARG A 664 -9.19 -4.63 -5.30
C ARG A 664 -9.17 -4.65 -6.82
N ASP A 665 -7.96 -4.67 -7.37
CA ASP A 665 -7.79 -4.87 -8.80
C ASP A 665 -8.30 -6.27 -9.16
N ASN A 666 -9.30 -6.33 -10.04
CA ASN A 666 -10.00 -7.57 -10.37
C ASN A 666 -9.73 -8.05 -11.80
N HIS A 667 -8.90 -7.33 -12.57
CA HIS A 667 -8.54 -7.67 -13.96
C HIS A 667 -9.74 -8.04 -14.85
N SER A 668 -10.87 -7.36 -14.65
CA SER A 668 -12.14 -7.69 -15.33
C SER A 668 -12.07 -7.59 -16.86
N VAL A 669 -12.72 -8.54 -17.54
CA VAL A 669 -12.65 -8.71 -19.00
C VAL A 669 -14.02 -8.59 -19.67
N GLY A 670 -14.16 -7.65 -20.59
CA GLY A 670 -15.24 -7.63 -21.56
C GLY A 670 -14.92 -8.51 -22.77
N VAL A 671 -15.84 -9.35 -23.21
CA VAL A 671 -15.69 -10.13 -24.44
C VAL A 671 -16.60 -9.52 -25.49
N ILE A 672 -16.03 -8.92 -26.53
CA ILE A 672 -16.78 -8.34 -27.65
C ILE A 672 -16.79 -9.34 -28.80
N ALA A 673 -17.97 -9.59 -29.35
CA ALA A 673 -18.12 -10.41 -30.55
C ALA A 673 -19.15 -9.82 -31.51
N PHE A 674 -18.76 -9.65 -32.77
CA PHE A 674 -19.64 -9.24 -33.85
C PHE A 674 -20.32 -10.48 -34.44
N VAL A 675 -21.65 -10.51 -34.43
CA VAL A 675 -22.45 -11.66 -34.89
C VAL A 675 -23.61 -11.23 -35.78
N GLN A 676 -23.93 -12.04 -36.79
CA GLN A 676 -24.95 -11.78 -37.81
C GLN A 676 -26.02 -12.88 -37.87
N THR A 677 -25.86 -13.96 -37.12
CA THR A 677 -26.84 -15.07 -37.06
C THR A 677 -26.96 -15.66 -35.67
N ASP A 678 -28.09 -16.32 -35.38
CA ASP A 678 -28.28 -17.10 -34.15
C ASP A 678 -27.22 -18.17 -33.95
N LYS A 679 -26.74 -18.79 -35.03
CA LYS A 679 -25.71 -19.83 -34.98
C LYS A 679 -24.37 -19.25 -34.53
N GLU A 680 -24.00 -18.06 -35.03
CA GLU A 680 -22.77 -17.38 -34.62
C GLU A 680 -22.84 -16.93 -33.16
N ALA A 681 -23.98 -16.36 -32.74
CA ALA A 681 -24.23 -15.96 -31.35
C ALA A 681 -24.14 -17.17 -30.40
N GLU A 682 -24.73 -18.31 -30.77
CA GLU A 682 -24.66 -19.54 -29.98
C GLU A 682 -23.22 -20.07 -29.87
N LYS A 683 -22.47 -20.06 -30.96
CA LYS A 683 -21.07 -20.49 -30.95
C LYS A 683 -20.22 -19.63 -30.01
N VAL A 684 -20.30 -18.31 -30.15
CA VAL A 684 -19.58 -17.37 -29.27
C VAL A 684 -20.01 -17.54 -27.82
N TYR A 685 -21.31 -17.66 -27.56
CA TYR A 685 -21.82 -17.87 -26.21
C TYR A 685 -21.23 -19.13 -25.57
N ASN A 686 -21.15 -20.24 -26.31
CA ASN A 686 -20.55 -21.47 -25.81
C ASN A 686 -19.04 -21.33 -25.55
N GLU A 687 -18.29 -20.67 -26.44
CA GLU A 687 -16.87 -20.35 -26.25
C GLU A 687 -16.64 -19.40 -25.06
N PHE A 688 -17.58 -18.50 -24.78
CA PHE A 688 -17.55 -17.63 -23.61
C PHE A 688 -17.84 -18.41 -22.33
N GLN A 689 -18.89 -19.24 -22.30
CA GLN A 689 -19.31 -19.97 -21.10
C GLN A 689 -18.24 -20.94 -20.60
N ARG A 690 -17.53 -21.61 -21.50
CA ARG A 690 -16.44 -22.54 -21.14
C ARG A 690 -15.19 -21.90 -20.53
N GLN A 691 -15.04 -20.57 -20.59
CA GLN A 691 -13.86 -19.90 -20.02
C GLN A 691 -13.83 -20.07 -18.48
N ASN A 692 -12.76 -20.64 -17.95
CA ASN A 692 -12.47 -20.78 -16.53
C ASN A 692 -11.95 -19.46 -15.93
N TYR A 693 -12.75 -18.40 -16.07
CA TYR A 693 -12.46 -17.07 -15.56
C TYR A 693 -13.76 -16.39 -15.11
N GLN A 694 -13.80 -15.87 -13.90
CA GLN A 694 -15.04 -15.40 -13.28
C GLN A 694 -15.35 -13.94 -13.59
N GLN A 695 -14.34 -13.06 -13.58
CA GLN A 695 -14.54 -11.62 -13.84
C GLN A 695 -14.66 -11.32 -15.34
N LYS A 696 -15.61 -11.95 -16.02
CA LYS A 696 -15.86 -11.76 -17.47
C LYS A 696 -17.31 -11.35 -17.75
N LYS A 697 -17.51 -10.57 -18.81
CA LYS A 697 -18.84 -10.14 -19.30
C LYS A 697 -18.89 -10.27 -20.83
N LEU A 698 -19.95 -10.85 -21.39
CA LEU A 698 -20.10 -10.99 -22.84
C LEU A 698 -20.93 -9.84 -23.43
N ILE A 699 -20.44 -9.31 -24.54
CA ILE A 699 -21.06 -8.25 -25.34
C ILE A 699 -21.19 -8.74 -26.78
N LEU A 700 -22.43 -9.04 -27.18
CA LEU A 700 -22.76 -9.38 -28.57
C LEU A 700 -23.13 -8.11 -29.32
N VAL A 701 -22.41 -7.84 -30.40
CA VAL A 701 -22.63 -6.68 -31.28
C VAL A 701 -23.34 -7.14 -32.54
N THR A 702 -24.54 -6.63 -32.79
CA THR A 702 -25.33 -7.02 -33.95
C THR A 702 -26.36 -5.96 -34.34
N ASP A 703 -26.64 -5.85 -35.65
CA ASP A 703 -27.70 -4.98 -36.18
C ASP A 703 -28.97 -5.78 -36.56
N VAL A 704 -28.93 -7.11 -36.41
CA VAL A 704 -30.05 -8.01 -36.68
C VAL A 704 -30.61 -8.58 -35.38
N ASN A 705 -31.86 -9.03 -35.42
CA ASN A 705 -32.45 -9.70 -34.26
C ASN A 705 -31.86 -11.10 -34.12
N ILE A 706 -31.19 -11.34 -33.00
CA ILE A 706 -30.67 -12.65 -32.60
C ILE A 706 -31.35 -13.12 -31.32
N LYS A 707 -31.20 -14.40 -31.01
CA LYS A 707 -31.56 -15.00 -29.73
C LYS A 707 -30.89 -14.26 -28.58
N VAL A 708 -31.68 -13.94 -27.55
CA VAL A 708 -31.20 -13.30 -26.33
C VAL A 708 -30.68 -14.37 -25.36
N TYR A 709 -29.56 -14.08 -24.73
CA TYR A 709 -28.94 -14.93 -23.71
C TYR A 709 -28.97 -14.20 -22.36
N ALA A 710 -29.21 -14.94 -21.27
CA ALA A 710 -29.15 -14.38 -19.93
C ALA A 710 -27.71 -13.91 -19.61
N ASP A 711 -27.58 -12.81 -18.88
CA ASP A 711 -26.29 -12.23 -18.44
C ASP A 711 -25.34 -11.82 -19.59
N VAL A 712 -25.88 -11.68 -20.80
CA VAL A 712 -25.18 -11.18 -21.99
C VAL A 712 -25.74 -9.82 -22.38
N VAL A 713 -24.86 -8.87 -22.67
CA VAL A 713 -25.26 -7.57 -23.21
C VAL A 713 -25.33 -7.68 -24.73
N THR A 714 -26.49 -7.37 -25.31
CA THR A 714 -26.63 -7.26 -26.78
C THR A 714 -26.79 -5.80 -27.15
N ILE A 715 -25.88 -5.28 -27.97
CA ILE A 715 -25.88 -3.89 -28.43
C ILE A 715 -25.80 -3.81 -29.95
N LYS A 716 -26.25 -2.67 -30.48
CA LYS A 716 -26.03 -2.31 -31.89
C LYS A 716 -24.59 -1.87 -32.10
N LYS A 717 -24.16 -1.91 -33.37
CA LYS A 717 -22.81 -1.53 -33.75
C LYS A 717 -22.43 -0.10 -33.37
N ASP A 718 -23.36 0.84 -33.50
CA ASP A 718 -23.16 2.25 -33.19
C ASP A 718 -23.04 2.54 -31.68
N ALA A 719 -23.45 1.60 -30.81
CA ALA A 719 -23.40 1.75 -29.36
C ALA A 719 -22.13 1.17 -28.71
N VAL A 720 -21.26 0.50 -29.47
CA VAL A 720 -20.06 -0.18 -28.93
C VAL A 720 -19.12 0.80 -28.22
N GLU A 721 -18.86 1.95 -28.82
CA GLU A 721 -17.94 2.94 -28.24
C GLU A 721 -18.49 3.51 -26.93
N SER A 722 -19.75 3.96 -26.94
CA SER A 722 -20.40 4.48 -25.74
C SER A 722 -20.46 3.44 -24.62
N PHE A 723 -20.67 2.17 -24.96
CA PHE A 723 -20.60 1.09 -23.97
C PHE A 723 -19.22 0.99 -23.32
N ILE A 724 -18.15 1.00 -24.11
CA ILE A 724 -16.77 0.92 -23.59
C ILE A 724 -16.46 2.15 -22.72
N GLU A 725 -16.92 3.34 -23.13
CA GLU A 725 -16.76 4.60 -22.39
C GLU A 725 -17.52 4.61 -21.05
N GLU A 726 -18.74 4.08 -21.00
CA GLU A 726 -19.59 4.08 -19.81
C GLU A 726 -19.26 2.93 -18.83
N GLU A 727 -18.90 1.76 -19.34
CA GLU A 727 -18.58 0.58 -18.52
C GLU A 727 -17.13 0.63 -18.01
N SER A 728 -16.91 1.45 -16.98
CA SER A 728 -15.61 1.60 -16.33
C SER A 728 -15.23 0.42 -15.44
N SER A 729 -16.15 -0.51 -15.18
CA SER A 729 -15.88 -1.69 -14.36
C SER A 729 -15.05 -2.75 -15.09
N LEU A 730 -14.94 -2.67 -16.43
CA LEU A 730 -14.15 -3.57 -17.28
C LEU A 730 -12.78 -2.96 -17.56
N GLN A 731 -11.71 -3.67 -17.25
CA GLN A 731 -10.35 -3.17 -17.45
C GLN A 731 -9.75 -3.58 -18.80
N TYR A 732 -10.14 -4.75 -19.29
CA TYR A 732 -9.64 -5.31 -20.54
C TYR A 732 -10.76 -5.79 -21.44
N TYR A 733 -10.47 -5.88 -22.75
CA TYR A 733 -11.38 -6.42 -23.76
C TYR A 733 -10.71 -7.53 -24.57
N ALA A 734 -11.39 -8.67 -24.71
CA ALA A 734 -11.04 -9.75 -25.63
C ALA A 734 -11.99 -9.73 -26.83
N LEU A 735 -11.48 -10.08 -28.00
CA LEU A 735 -12.25 -10.11 -29.25
C LEU A 735 -12.54 -11.56 -29.65
N PHE A 736 -13.81 -11.95 -29.57
CA PHE A 736 -14.25 -13.29 -29.92
C PHE A 736 -14.86 -13.31 -31.32
N SER A 737 -14.36 -14.21 -32.16
CA SER A 737 -14.88 -14.47 -33.50
C SER A 737 -15.58 -15.82 -33.56
N PRO A 738 -16.75 -15.93 -34.22
CA PRO A 738 -17.41 -17.22 -34.45
C PRO A 738 -16.59 -18.17 -35.33
N ASN A 739 -15.52 -17.70 -35.98
CA ASN A 739 -14.64 -18.54 -36.80
C ASN A 739 -13.46 -19.15 -36.02
N ASN A 740 -13.24 -18.75 -34.78
CA ASN A 740 -12.12 -19.20 -33.97
C ASN A 740 -12.58 -20.14 -32.85
N PHE A 741 -11.62 -20.81 -32.23
CA PHE A 741 -11.81 -21.62 -31.04
C PHE A 741 -11.02 -21.02 -29.87
N TYR A 742 -11.66 -20.95 -28.71
CA TYR A 742 -11.11 -20.36 -27.50
C TYR A 742 -11.16 -21.39 -26.37
N GLY A 743 -10.02 -22.04 -26.09
CA GLY A 743 -9.88 -23.06 -25.05
C GLY A 743 -10.32 -22.55 -23.68
N ALA A 744 -10.65 -23.47 -22.76
CA ALA A 744 -11.23 -23.10 -21.47
C ALA A 744 -10.36 -22.15 -20.63
N ASN A 745 -9.04 -22.09 -20.85
CA ASN A 745 -8.16 -21.18 -20.12
C ASN A 745 -7.69 -19.97 -20.94
N TYR A 746 -8.27 -19.69 -22.12
CA TYR A 746 -7.82 -18.59 -22.99
C TYR A 746 -7.80 -17.23 -22.29
N ILE A 747 -8.93 -16.78 -21.73
CA ILE A 747 -9.01 -15.49 -21.02
C ILE A 747 -8.14 -15.53 -19.76
N ARG A 748 -8.17 -16.66 -19.05
CA ARG A 748 -7.44 -16.87 -17.80
C ARG A 748 -5.94 -16.67 -17.98
N ASP A 749 -5.35 -17.29 -19.01
CA ASP A 749 -3.92 -17.20 -19.29
C ASP A 749 -3.51 -15.77 -19.68
N LEU A 750 -4.33 -15.08 -20.49
CA LEU A 750 -4.04 -13.70 -20.91
C LEU A 750 -4.24 -12.69 -19.77
N ALA A 751 -5.21 -12.90 -18.87
CA ALA A 751 -5.40 -12.08 -17.68
C ALA A 751 -4.22 -12.23 -16.70
N ILE A 752 -3.70 -13.46 -16.53
CA ILE A 752 -2.46 -13.69 -15.77
C ILE A 752 -1.28 -13.02 -16.47
N ALA A 753 -1.20 -13.08 -17.80
CA ALA A 753 -0.15 -12.42 -18.56
C ALA A 753 -0.11 -10.91 -18.33
N ALA A 754 -1.27 -10.27 -18.27
CA ALA A 754 -1.39 -8.84 -17.98
C ALA A 754 -0.77 -8.45 -16.63
N GLN A 755 -0.87 -9.32 -15.61
CA GLN A 755 -0.31 -9.07 -14.27
C GLN A 755 1.21 -8.97 -14.29
N TYR A 756 1.90 -9.89 -14.98
CA TYR A 756 3.35 -9.96 -14.93
C TYR A 756 4.05 -9.18 -16.05
N SER A 757 3.42 -9.03 -17.21
CA SER A 757 3.99 -8.26 -18.32
C SER A 757 3.83 -6.76 -18.09
N LYS A 758 2.73 -6.35 -17.42
CA LYS A 758 2.26 -4.96 -17.40
C LYS A 758 2.14 -4.35 -18.80
N ALA A 759 2.02 -5.16 -19.83
CA ALA A 759 1.79 -4.73 -21.19
C ALA A 759 0.34 -4.30 -21.32
N GLU A 760 0.09 -3.25 -22.09
CA GLU A 760 -1.26 -2.76 -22.32
C GLU A 760 -2.06 -3.69 -23.26
N VAL A 761 -1.36 -4.53 -24.05
CA VAL A 761 -1.96 -5.60 -24.87
C VAL A 761 -1.25 -6.93 -24.61
N ASN A 762 -2.01 -7.96 -24.26
CA ASN A 762 -1.50 -9.30 -23.95
C ASN A 762 -2.18 -10.30 -24.86
N GLY A 763 -1.43 -10.98 -25.72
CA GLY A 763 -2.02 -11.91 -26.68
C GLY A 763 -1.12 -13.08 -27.00
N LYS A 764 -1.37 -13.71 -28.14
CA LYS A 764 -0.60 -14.86 -28.62
C LYS A 764 -0.03 -14.52 -29.99
N ALA A 765 1.27 -14.27 -30.09
CA ALA A 765 1.96 -14.13 -31.38
C ALA A 765 2.18 -15.50 -32.04
N THR A 766 2.16 -16.56 -31.23
CA THR A 766 2.28 -17.95 -31.67
C THR A 766 1.00 -18.68 -31.34
N TYR A 767 0.34 -19.28 -32.34
CA TYR A 767 -0.95 -19.95 -32.16
C TYR A 767 -1.23 -20.96 -33.27
N TYR A 768 -2.19 -21.84 -33.03
CA TYR A 768 -2.63 -22.86 -33.98
C TYR A 768 -3.62 -22.27 -34.99
N ASN A 769 -3.61 -22.79 -36.23
CA ASN A 769 -4.53 -22.36 -37.28
C ASN A 769 -5.17 -23.55 -38.01
N GLY A 770 -6.41 -23.38 -38.45
CA GLY A 770 -7.20 -24.41 -39.11
C GLY A 770 -7.50 -25.57 -38.16
N ASN A 771 -7.23 -26.80 -38.62
CA ASN A 771 -7.51 -28.02 -37.86
C ASN A 771 -6.31 -28.45 -37.00
N VAL A 772 -5.64 -27.51 -36.31
CA VAL A 772 -4.41 -27.76 -35.52
C VAL A 772 -3.24 -28.28 -36.40
N LYS A 773 -3.31 -28.06 -37.72
CA LYS A 773 -2.32 -28.59 -38.68
C LYS A 773 -1.09 -27.70 -38.88
N SER A 774 -1.23 -26.42 -38.60
CA SER A 774 -0.13 -25.45 -38.71
C SER A 774 -0.13 -24.48 -37.55
N MET A 775 1.07 -24.01 -37.22
CA MET A 775 1.32 -23.00 -36.20
C MET A 775 1.73 -21.70 -36.91
N VAL A 776 1.11 -20.60 -36.52
CA VAL A 776 1.52 -19.25 -36.88
C VAL A 776 2.52 -18.77 -35.83
N GLY A 777 3.51 -17.97 -36.23
CA GLY A 777 4.57 -17.50 -35.35
C GLY A 777 5.68 -18.53 -35.11
N LYS A 778 6.61 -18.20 -34.23
CA LYS A 778 7.72 -19.06 -33.81
C LYS A 778 7.72 -19.26 -32.31
N ASP A 779 8.29 -20.36 -31.82
CA ASP A 779 8.29 -20.66 -30.39
C ASP A 779 9.07 -19.61 -29.56
N GLU A 780 10.08 -18.97 -30.16
CA GLU A 780 10.83 -17.86 -29.52
C GLU A 780 9.96 -16.60 -29.30
N GLN A 781 8.76 -16.55 -29.89
CA GLN A 781 7.80 -15.48 -29.67
C GLN A 781 6.82 -15.78 -28.52
N THR A 782 7.02 -16.85 -27.76
CA THR A 782 6.26 -17.13 -26.53
C THR A 782 6.88 -16.42 -25.33
N TYR A 783 6.06 -15.91 -24.42
CA TYR A 783 6.49 -15.18 -23.22
C TYR A 783 7.49 -14.04 -23.49
N THR A 784 7.28 -13.26 -24.55
CA THR A 784 8.16 -12.15 -24.93
C THR A 784 7.37 -10.94 -25.44
N TYR A 785 8.02 -9.77 -25.43
CA TYR A 785 7.45 -8.57 -26.04
C TYR A 785 7.59 -8.63 -27.56
N VAL A 786 6.53 -8.24 -28.26
CA VAL A 786 6.44 -8.31 -29.72
C VAL A 786 5.98 -6.98 -30.29
N HIS A 787 6.09 -6.82 -31.61
CA HIS A 787 5.65 -5.62 -32.31
C HIS A 787 4.23 -5.74 -32.86
N ASP A 788 3.71 -6.95 -33.02
CA ASP A 788 2.39 -7.20 -33.58
C ASP A 788 1.76 -8.43 -32.90
N LEU A 789 0.43 -8.42 -32.84
CA LEU A 789 -0.39 -9.47 -32.25
C LEU A 789 -1.70 -9.59 -33.06
N GLU A 790 -2.26 -10.79 -33.07
CA GLU A 790 -3.58 -11.04 -33.66
C GLU A 790 -4.68 -10.48 -32.73
N PRO A 791 -5.58 -9.58 -33.21
CA PRO A 791 -6.67 -9.02 -32.40
C PRO A 791 -7.53 -10.08 -31.72
N ALA A 792 -7.97 -11.12 -32.46
CA ALA A 792 -8.74 -12.23 -31.90
C ALA A 792 -7.96 -13.12 -30.91
N ALA A 793 -6.63 -13.01 -30.86
CA ALA A 793 -5.79 -13.76 -29.95
C ALA A 793 -5.28 -12.90 -28.78
N SER A 794 -5.93 -11.77 -28.51
CA SER A 794 -5.44 -10.76 -27.57
C SER A 794 -6.48 -10.23 -26.58
N LEU A 795 -5.96 -9.81 -25.44
CA LEU A 795 -6.61 -9.07 -24.38
C LEU A 795 -6.04 -7.64 -24.38
N ILE A 796 -6.89 -6.66 -24.63
CA ILE A 796 -6.53 -5.26 -24.90
C ILE A 796 -7.00 -4.39 -23.74
N SER A 797 -6.13 -3.57 -23.18
CA SER A 797 -6.52 -2.59 -22.15
C SER A 797 -7.62 -1.66 -22.66
N ARG A 798 -8.63 -1.41 -21.83
CA ARG A 798 -9.69 -0.43 -22.09
C ARG A 798 -9.12 0.94 -22.45
N GLU A 799 -8.07 1.38 -21.76
CA GLU A 799 -7.45 2.68 -22.02
C GLU A 799 -6.86 2.76 -23.43
N VAL A 800 -6.27 1.67 -23.94
CA VAL A 800 -5.75 1.63 -25.31
C VAL A 800 -6.88 1.85 -26.30
N ILE A 801 -8.00 1.14 -26.14
CA ILE A 801 -9.17 1.25 -27.03
C ILE A 801 -9.74 2.67 -27.00
N LEU A 802 -9.88 3.27 -25.81
CA LEU A 802 -10.42 4.62 -25.66
C LEU A 802 -9.52 5.71 -26.24
N ASN A 803 -8.20 5.51 -26.21
CA ASN A 803 -7.24 6.47 -26.76
C ASN A 803 -7.12 6.41 -28.30
N LEU A 804 -7.78 5.48 -28.97
CA LEU A 804 -7.84 5.42 -30.44
C LEU A 804 -8.91 6.36 -30.99
N GLU A 805 -8.63 6.92 -32.16
CA GLU A 805 -9.64 7.59 -32.99
C GLU A 805 -10.70 6.59 -33.46
N HIS A 806 -11.93 7.07 -33.66
CA HIS A 806 -13.11 6.26 -34.02
C HIS A 806 -12.83 5.22 -35.12
N GLU A 807 -12.28 5.64 -36.26
CA GLU A 807 -12.01 4.74 -37.40
C GLU A 807 -11.04 3.63 -37.02
N LYS A 808 -9.91 3.98 -36.40
CA LYS A 808 -8.88 3.03 -35.93
C LYS A 808 -9.42 2.07 -34.88
N ARG A 809 -10.25 2.58 -33.97
CA ARG A 809 -10.91 1.81 -32.91
C ARG A 809 -11.84 0.77 -33.51
N MET A 810 -12.72 1.17 -34.43
CA MET A 810 -13.65 0.24 -35.06
C MET A 810 -12.94 -0.80 -35.94
N GLU A 811 -11.91 -0.40 -36.70
CA GLU A 811 -11.08 -1.35 -37.45
C GLU A 811 -10.40 -2.39 -36.54
N LEU A 812 -9.95 -2.00 -35.34
CA LEU A 812 -9.37 -2.91 -34.36
C LEU A 812 -10.42 -3.88 -33.80
N LEU A 813 -11.56 -3.36 -33.36
CA LEU A 813 -12.64 -4.16 -32.76
C LEU A 813 -13.26 -5.15 -33.76
N GLU A 814 -13.30 -4.80 -35.04
CA GLU A 814 -13.78 -5.66 -36.12
C GLU A 814 -12.68 -6.58 -36.71
N GLU A 815 -11.49 -6.60 -36.10
CA GLU A 815 -10.35 -7.44 -36.53
C GLU A 815 -9.90 -7.17 -37.98
N LYS A 816 -10.06 -5.94 -38.48
CA LYS A 816 -9.76 -5.55 -39.87
C LYS A 816 -8.31 -5.16 -40.13
N GLN A 817 -7.53 -4.93 -39.07
CA GLN A 817 -6.11 -4.58 -39.17
C GLN A 817 -5.29 -5.29 -38.10
N SER A 818 -3.99 -5.46 -38.36
CA SER A 818 -3.06 -5.94 -37.33
C SER A 818 -2.80 -4.87 -36.27
N MET A 819 -2.19 -5.25 -35.14
CA MET A 819 -1.92 -4.36 -34.02
C MET A 819 -0.52 -3.72 -34.07
N ASP A 820 0.25 -3.90 -35.14
CA ASP A 820 1.56 -3.25 -35.35
C ASP A 820 1.51 -1.72 -35.23
N PHE A 821 0.39 -1.09 -35.57
CA PHE A 821 0.24 0.35 -35.39
C PHE A 821 0.20 0.77 -33.92
N LEU A 822 -0.27 -0.09 -33.00
CA LEU A 822 -0.27 0.18 -31.56
C LEU A 822 1.16 0.26 -31.03
N PHE A 823 2.04 -0.65 -31.48
CA PHE A 823 3.45 -0.60 -31.14
C PHE A 823 4.10 0.71 -31.59
N LYS A 824 3.77 1.19 -32.80
CA LYS A 824 4.29 2.46 -33.35
C LYS A 824 3.90 3.70 -32.55
N ILE A 825 2.81 3.65 -31.78
CA ILE A 825 2.36 4.74 -30.90
C ILE A 825 2.75 4.51 -29.43
N GLY A 826 3.62 3.53 -29.14
CA GLY A 826 4.21 3.30 -27.83
C GLY A 826 3.47 2.33 -26.92
N VAL A 827 2.46 1.62 -27.42
CA VAL A 827 1.75 0.56 -26.68
C VAL A 827 2.66 -0.67 -26.59
N ARG A 828 2.79 -1.27 -25.41
CA ARG A 828 3.55 -2.52 -25.23
C ARG A 828 2.65 -3.70 -25.53
N LEU A 829 3.11 -4.56 -26.42
CA LEU A 829 2.46 -5.79 -26.81
C LEU A 829 3.28 -6.96 -26.26
N PHE A 830 2.61 -7.85 -25.54
CA PHE A 830 3.23 -9.04 -24.95
C PHE A 830 2.56 -10.31 -25.48
N SER A 831 3.39 -11.27 -25.91
CA SER A 831 2.95 -12.58 -26.35
C SER A 831 3.11 -13.60 -25.23
N ALA A 832 2.01 -14.23 -24.82
CA ALA A 832 1.95 -15.27 -23.80
C ALA A 832 2.26 -16.66 -24.39
N ASP A 833 1.69 -17.71 -23.80
CA ASP A 833 1.79 -19.07 -24.31
C ASP A 833 1.03 -19.26 -25.64
N LYS A 834 1.28 -20.37 -26.33
CA LYS A 834 0.69 -20.70 -27.65
C LYS A 834 -0.60 -21.54 -27.62
N TYR A 835 -1.09 -21.90 -26.44
CA TYR A 835 -2.20 -22.82 -26.21
C TYR A 835 -3.53 -22.07 -26.06
N ASN A 836 -4.64 -22.81 -25.95
CA ASN A 836 -6.00 -22.30 -25.75
C ASN A 836 -6.54 -21.39 -26.87
N PHE A 837 -5.93 -21.34 -28.06
CA PHE A 837 -6.47 -20.59 -29.19
C PHE A 837 -6.19 -21.28 -30.52
N VAL A 838 -7.22 -21.38 -31.37
CA VAL A 838 -7.08 -21.83 -32.76
C VAL A 838 -7.82 -20.88 -33.68
N LYS A 839 -7.11 -20.31 -34.65
CA LYS A 839 -7.71 -19.42 -35.67
C LYS A 839 -8.35 -20.23 -36.79
N ASN A 840 -9.49 -19.77 -37.32
CA ASN A 840 -10.17 -20.34 -38.51
C ASN A 840 -10.53 -21.84 -38.38
N VAL A 841 -11.26 -22.22 -37.34
CA VAL A 841 -11.72 -23.59 -37.12
C VAL A 841 -12.97 -23.90 -37.94
N SER A 842 -12.94 -25.02 -38.68
CA SER A 842 -14.10 -25.56 -39.39
C SER A 842 -14.98 -26.41 -38.48
N ASP A 843 -16.30 -26.44 -38.73
CA ASP A 843 -17.28 -27.23 -37.95
C ASP A 843 -16.97 -28.74 -37.89
N SER A 844 -16.05 -29.25 -38.72
CA SER A 844 -15.79 -30.69 -38.92
C SER A 844 -14.60 -31.27 -38.14
N VAL A 845 -13.85 -30.52 -37.32
CA VAL A 845 -12.68 -31.08 -36.62
C VAL A 845 -12.53 -30.60 -35.18
N LEU A 846 -13.14 -31.37 -34.26
CA LEU A 846 -12.89 -31.32 -32.81
C LEU A 846 -11.85 -32.37 -32.35
N GLY A 847 -11.36 -33.23 -33.26
CA GLY A 847 -10.58 -34.43 -32.90
C GLY A 847 -9.22 -34.18 -32.24
N ASN A 848 -8.54 -33.07 -32.57
CA ASN A 848 -7.18 -32.77 -32.11
C ASN A 848 -7.13 -31.59 -31.13
N ILE A 849 -8.29 -31.09 -30.68
CA ILE A 849 -8.36 -29.91 -29.80
C ILE A 849 -7.68 -30.14 -28.45
N GLN A 850 -7.63 -31.40 -27.99
CA GLN A 850 -6.95 -31.78 -26.76
C GLN A 850 -5.44 -31.46 -26.76
N GLU A 851 -4.81 -31.32 -27.94
CA GLU A 851 -3.40 -30.92 -28.04
C GLU A 851 -3.19 -29.41 -27.81
N VAL A 852 -4.25 -28.62 -27.95
CA VAL A 852 -4.23 -27.15 -27.81
C VAL A 852 -4.82 -26.70 -26.48
N GLU A 853 -5.76 -27.45 -25.93
CA GLU A 853 -6.44 -27.14 -24.68
C GLU A 853 -5.69 -27.71 -23.48
N LEU A 854 -4.66 -26.98 -23.04
CA LEU A 854 -3.86 -27.27 -21.85
C LEU A 854 -4.23 -26.38 -20.66
#